data_AF-A0A940TY74-F1
#
_entry.id   AF-A0A940TY74-F1
#
_cell.length_a   1.000
_cell.length_b   1.000
_cell.length_c   1.000
_cell.angle_alpha   90.00
_cell.angle_beta   90.00
_cell.angle_gamma   90.00
#
_symmetry.space_group_name_H-M   'P 1'
#
loop_
_entity.id
_entity.type
_entity.pdbx_description
1 polymer ?
#
loop_
_entity_poly.entity_id
_entity_poly.type
_entity_poly.pdbx_seq_one_letter_code
_entity_poly.pdbx_strand_id
1 'polypeptide(L)'
;MEKDEESIQIDLATLTGLVRVACHNPRLVVHDWQAQRLHGGFQLNSSIYHLQGHALEAGNRLPWSLVLKVIRPDPIYAAPQEYRYWKREALAYQSGSLNDLTGPVVAPRCYDVCAQSDGSQWIYLEDIHADSGSSSWSMEQYAKVARCLGEYNGAYLAGRPLPQAGWIARDWLRNYLEHATPAVDFVRAHPHDPLIQNIFPGNTLSQILAFWDLHPTLLNKLDALPQTFCHQDAFDRNVFLRGGQIVAIDWGYAGIAPVGSELAPLIAAAIGMGSFPASRARELDAACFTAYLEGLRQAEYQPDARQVRLGFTLTLGLRYLLGNTVGETIPSLLDQERRERLFENVPVPDTENVKSDPDNVAYYQGLVFELLRQLGSGFTLRLLRRTLSYMVRLRSKNPDRAASLRSLPSVEFHAGDLAQPGSLRGCAGGCSIVYHLAAKMHGSDWASSRAVNITGTQALIDESFRAGVDRFVYASTIGVYGLAKDDPITEETPWTEYNLPYFTTKQEAERIVWKSYDRLPVVVARIGDAIGPGQTFWSITLLEIANRGLLKLPLDSQTGTLNPIYIDNLIDALLLLGTHPTAPGQIFNVVDGFPIRSSDYFRFIHKIVGKKATALPFFLVKGGATVLMWLEKLQGREPMTSPTALLYQYRKGKIYPEKMKTLLGWSPAISKEEAFRRTEDWLRQQGYLK
;
A
#
# COMPACT_ATOMS: atom_id res chain seq x y z
N MET A 1 12.15 39.57 15.61
CA MET A 1 13.50 40.14 15.51
C MET A 1 13.71 40.42 14.03
N GLU A 2 13.62 41.70 13.64
CA GLU A 2 13.87 42.17 12.27
C GLU A 2 15.25 41.67 11.82
N LYS A 3 15.31 40.84 10.79
CA LYS A 3 16.55 40.49 10.11
C LYS A 3 16.34 40.62 8.60
N ASP A 4 16.97 41.67 8.09
CA ASP A 4 17.41 41.88 6.72
C ASP A 4 16.34 41.91 5.61
N GLU A 5 15.77 43.11 5.39
CA GLU A 5 15.49 43.54 4.01
C GLU A 5 16.85 43.74 3.29
N GLU A 6 17.48 42.63 2.90
CA GLU A 6 18.60 42.68 1.95
C GLU A 6 18.10 43.33 0.66
N SER A 7 18.53 44.58 0.42
CA SER A 7 18.26 45.27 -0.83
C SER A 7 19.01 44.54 -1.95
N ILE A 8 18.29 43.84 -2.84
CA ILE A 8 18.88 43.27 -4.05
C ILE A 8 19.49 44.40 -4.88
N GLN A 9 20.79 44.30 -5.17
CA GLN A 9 21.48 45.22 -6.06
C GLN A 9 21.71 44.53 -7.41
N ILE A 10 20.99 45.01 -8.43
CA ILE A 10 21.19 44.64 -9.84
C ILE A 10 21.62 45.92 -10.55
N ASP A 11 22.73 45.87 -11.28
CA ASP A 11 23.15 47.02 -12.08
C ASP A 11 22.18 47.26 -13.26
N LEU A 12 21.98 48.53 -13.61
CA LEU A 12 20.98 48.92 -14.60
C LEU A 12 21.28 48.36 -16.00
N ALA A 13 22.55 48.10 -16.34
CA ALA A 13 22.92 47.57 -17.64
C ALA A 13 22.52 46.09 -17.77
N THR A 14 22.78 45.28 -16.74
CA THR A 14 22.32 43.89 -16.65
C THR A 14 20.80 43.82 -16.71
N LEU A 15 20.10 44.63 -15.89
CA LEU A 15 18.64 44.66 -15.89
C LEU A 15 18.08 45.09 -17.26
N THR A 16 18.69 46.08 -17.91
CA THR A 16 18.29 46.50 -19.27
C THR A 16 18.51 45.38 -20.29
N GLY A 17 19.60 44.61 -20.19
CA GLY A 17 19.83 43.44 -21.02
C GLY A 17 18.71 42.40 -20.89
N LEU A 18 18.36 42.05 -19.65
CA LEU A 18 17.29 41.10 -19.35
C LEU A 18 15.93 41.58 -19.88
N VAL A 19 15.56 42.85 -19.65
CA VAL A 19 14.28 43.43 -20.10
C VAL A 19 14.19 43.46 -21.63
N ARG A 20 15.29 43.74 -22.34
CA ARG A 20 15.32 43.67 -23.81
C ARG A 20 15.01 42.28 -24.33
N VAL A 21 15.56 41.24 -23.69
CA VAL A 21 15.30 39.84 -24.04
C VAL A 21 13.84 39.49 -23.73
N ALA A 22 13.37 39.80 -22.53
CA ALA A 22 12.01 39.47 -22.07
C ALA A 22 10.91 40.12 -22.92
N CYS A 23 11.09 41.39 -23.28
CA CYS A 23 10.14 42.12 -24.12
C CYS A 23 10.37 41.93 -25.63
N HIS A 24 11.35 41.11 -26.04
CA HIS A 24 11.77 40.93 -27.43
C HIS A 24 12.04 42.27 -28.17
N ASN A 25 12.62 43.25 -27.46
CA ASN A 25 12.86 44.58 -27.98
C ASN A 25 14.26 45.09 -27.60
N PRO A 26 15.23 45.10 -28.53
CA PRO A 26 16.61 45.48 -28.24
C PRO A 26 16.79 46.98 -27.99
N ARG A 27 15.78 47.82 -28.27
CA ARG A 27 15.87 49.28 -28.14
C ARG A 27 15.45 49.80 -26.76
N LEU A 28 14.88 48.95 -25.91
CA LEU A 28 14.43 49.34 -24.58
C LEU A 28 15.61 49.76 -23.70
N VAL A 29 15.36 50.75 -22.85
CA VAL A 29 16.25 51.15 -21.74
C VAL A 29 15.41 51.25 -20.48
N VAL A 30 15.81 50.56 -19.42
CA VAL A 30 15.09 50.62 -18.14
C VAL A 30 15.19 52.03 -17.56
N HIS A 31 14.05 52.61 -17.20
CA HIS A 31 13.95 53.97 -16.66
C HIS A 31 13.76 53.96 -15.13
N ASP A 32 12.82 53.15 -14.65
CA ASP A 32 12.55 52.94 -13.22
C ASP A 32 12.21 51.48 -12.97
N TRP A 33 12.50 51.01 -11.76
CA TRP A 33 12.21 49.64 -11.35
C TRP A 33 12.15 49.52 -9.82
N GLN A 34 11.50 48.45 -9.37
CA GLN A 34 11.44 48.05 -7.97
C GLN A 34 11.51 46.53 -7.86
N ALA A 35 12.02 46.05 -6.73
CA ALA A 35 11.99 44.65 -6.33
C ALA A 35 11.06 44.48 -5.14
N GLN A 36 10.08 43.59 -5.25
CA GLN A 36 9.21 43.20 -4.16
C GLN A 36 9.51 41.75 -3.80
N ARG A 37 9.88 41.48 -2.54
CA ARG A 37 10.04 40.11 -2.06
C ARG A 37 8.68 39.41 -2.05
N LEU A 38 8.61 38.24 -2.67
CA LEU A 38 7.43 37.39 -2.61
C LEU A 38 7.52 36.51 -1.35
N HIS A 39 6.47 36.52 -0.54
CA HIS A 39 6.35 35.67 0.64
C HIS A 39 5.51 34.43 0.31
N GLY A 40 6.08 33.26 0.52
CA GLY A 40 5.42 31.98 0.21
C GLY A 40 6.42 30.97 -0.33
N GLY A 41 6.78 29.99 0.49
CA GLY A 41 7.76 28.96 0.16
C GLY A 41 8.48 28.47 1.42
N PHE A 42 8.71 27.16 1.54
CA PHE A 42 9.38 26.54 2.69
C PHE A 42 10.89 26.34 2.47
N GLN A 43 11.46 26.85 1.38
CA GLN A 43 12.88 26.68 1.05
C GLN A 43 13.74 27.65 1.89
N LEU A 44 14.34 27.12 2.96
CA LEU A 44 15.17 27.83 3.94
C LEU A 44 16.28 28.70 3.32
N ASN A 45 16.82 28.31 2.15
CA ASN A 45 17.97 28.95 1.52
C ASN A 45 17.64 29.64 0.18
N SER A 46 16.37 29.94 -0.09
CA SER A 46 15.97 30.68 -1.30
C SER A 46 15.12 31.90 -0.98
N SER A 47 15.25 32.94 -1.80
CA SER A 47 14.40 34.12 -1.77
C SER A 47 13.89 34.41 -3.18
N ILE A 48 12.61 34.74 -3.31
CA ILE A 48 11.97 35.07 -4.60
C ILE A 48 11.58 36.55 -4.59
N TYR A 49 11.84 37.23 -5.69
CA TYR A 49 11.56 38.65 -5.88
C TYR A 49 10.81 38.86 -7.19
N HIS A 50 9.73 39.64 -7.13
CA HIS A 50 9.07 40.18 -8.29
C HIS A 50 9.73 41.51 -8.65
N LEU A 51 10.37 41.56 -9.82
CA LEU A 51 10.99 42.74 -10.38
C LEU A 51 10.01 43.36 -11.38
N GLN A 52 9.71 44.64 -11.23
CA GLN A 52 8.80 45.33 -12.14
C GLN A 52 9.21 46.79 -12.31
N GLY A 53 8.83 47.38 -13.43
CA GLY A 53 9.17 48.76 -13.71
C GLY A 53 8.72 49.20 -15.09
N HIS A 54 9.37 50.25 -15.57
CA HIS A 54 9.12 50.79 -16.90
C HIS A 54 10.40 50.94 -17.68
N ALA A 55 10.31 50.66 -18.98
CA ALA A 55 11.38 50.90 -19.95
C ALA A 55 10.92 51.93 -20.99
N LEU A 56 11.88 52.63 -21.58
CA LEU A 56 11.65 53.63 -22.62
C LEU A 56 12.06 53.08 -23.99
N GLU A 57 11.18 53.27 -24.98
CA GLU A 57 11.51 53.14 -26.40
C GLU A 57 11.00 54.38 -27.14
N ALA A 58 11.91 55.15 -27.74
CA ALA A 58 11.57 56.36 -28.51
C ALA A 58 10.63 57.35 -27.75
N GLY A 59 10.76 57.43 -26.43
CA GLY A 59 9.93 58.28 -25.56
C GLY A 59 8.65 57.62 -25.02
N ASN A 60 8.27 56.44 -25.53
CA ASN A 60 7.13 55.68 -25.00
C ASN A 60 7.56 54.85 -23.78
N ARG A 61 6.75 54.91 -22.72
CA ARG A 61 6.95 54.18 -21.47
C ARG A 61 6.20 52.85 -21.52
N LEU A 62 6.92 51.74 -21.48
CA LEU A 62 6.38 50.38 -21.54
C LEU A 62 6.61 49.66 -20.21
N PRO A 63 5.57 49.06 -19.60
CA PRO A 63 5.73 48.27 -18.39
C PRO A 63 6.45 46.95 -18.70
N TRP A 64 7.20 46.45 -17.73
CA TRP A 64 7.82 45.13 -17.77
C TRP A 64 7.81 44.49 -16.38
N SER A 65 7.81 43.16 -16.33
CA SER A 65 7.96 42.38 -15.11
C SER A 65 8.81 41.12 -15.33
N LEU A 66 9.51 40.70 -14.28
CA LEU A 66 10.38 39.53 -14.23
C LEU A 66 10.32 38.93 -12.81
N VAL A 67 10.65 37.65 -12.69
CA VAL A 67 10.88 36.99 -11.39
C VAL A 67 12.36 36.71 -11.22
N LEU A 68 12.90 37.03 -10.05
CA LEU A 68 14.25 36.67 -9.63
C LEU A 68 14.18 35.66 -8.49
N LYS A 69 14.72 34.47 -8.70
CA LYS A 69 14.96 33.49 -7.64
C LYS A 69 16.44 33.51 -7.25
N VAL A 70 16.71 33.83 -5.99
CA VAL A 70 18.04 33.81 -5.38
C VAL A 70 18.18 32.53 -4.56
N ILE A 71 19.13 31.68 -4.91
CA ILE A 71 19.43 30.43 -4.20
C ILE A 71 20.81 30.53 -3.56
N ARG A 72 20.86 30.46 -2.23
CA ARG A 72 22.11 30.59 -1.46
C ARG A 72 22.79 29.22 -1.30
N PRO A 73 24.13 29.18 -1.17
CA PRO A 73 24.84 27.93 -0.91
C PRO A 73 24.34 27.22 0.34
N ASP A 74 24.10 25.92 0.23
CA ASP A 74 23.79 25.06 1.35
C ASP A 74 24.93 24.04 1.53
N PRO A 75 25.75 24.16 2.59
CA PRO A 75 26.86 23.24 2.82
C PRO A 75 26.39 21.84 3.22
N ILE A 76 25.16 21.69 3.74
CA ILE A 76 24.60 20.40 4.15
C ILE A 76 24.22 19.61 2.89
N TYR A 77 23.56 20.25 1.93
CA TYR A 77 23.11 19.60 0.69
C TYR A 77 23.97 19.99 -0.51
N ALA A 78 25.29 19.89 -0.37
CA ALA A 78 26.24 20.37 -1.38
C ALA A 78 26.51 19.40 -2.55
N ALA A 79 26.10 18.13 -2.43
CA ALA A 79 26.40 17.10 -3.43
C ALA A 79 25.21 16.83 -4.36
N PRO A 80 25.41 16.61 -5.68
CA PRO A 80 24.31 16.44 -6.65
C PRO A 80 23.30 15.34 -6.34
N GLN A 81 23.75 14.27 -5.69
CA GLN A 81 22.95 13.14 -5.27
C GLN A 81 21.99 13.46 -4.10
N GLU A 82 22.30 14.47 -3.28
CA GLU A 82 21.49 14.83 -2.11
C GLU A 82 20.07 15.20 -2.51
N TYR A 83 19.06 14.71 -1.80
CA TYR A 83 17.67 14.95 -2.21
C TYR A 83 17.33 16.46 -2.29
N ARG A 84 17.98 17.29 -1.46
CA ARG A 84 17.87 18.76 -1.44
C ARG A 84 19.07 19.50 -2.06
N TYR A 85 19.79 18.90 -3.01
CA TYR A 85 20.94 19.55 -3.67
C TYR A 85 20.62 20.98 -4.12
N TRP A 86 21.24 21.96 -3.47
CA TRP A 86 20.81 23.35 -3.56
C TRP A 86 20.98 23.98 -4.95
N LYS A 87 21.94 23.51 -5.76
CA LYS A 87 22.16 24.02 -7.13
C LYS A 87 21.27 23.37 -8.19
N ARG A 88 20.43 22.38 -7.84
CA ARG A 88 19.76 21.54 -8.85
C ARG A 88 18.94 22.35 -9.84
N GLU A 89 18.10 23.27 -9.36
CA GLU A 89 17.24 24.07 -10.23
C GLU A 89 18.03 25.02 -11.13
N ALA A 90 19.07 25.70 -10.59
CA ALA A 90 19.94 26.57 -11.39
C ALA A 90 20.62 25.78 -12.52
N LEU A 91 21.12 24.57 -12.23
CA LEU A 91 21.73 23.70 -13.23
C LEU A 91 20.71 23.15 -14.24
N ALA A 92 19.46 22.92 -13.82
CA ALA A 92 18.39 22.51 -14.71
C ALA A 92 18.15 23.56 -15.80
N TYR A 93 18.00 24.83 -15.42
CA TYR A 93 17.87 25.94 -16.36
C TYR A 93 19.14 26.17 -17.20
N GLN A 94 20.34 26.19 -16.58
CA GLN A 94 21.61 26.38 -17.30
C GLN A 94 21.87 25.30 -18.35
N SER A 95 21.44 24.06 -18.09
CA SER A 95 21.66 22.96 -19.02
C SER A 95 20.83 23.06 -20.31
N GLY A 96 19.83 23.93 -20.35
CA GLY A 96 18.87 24.01 -21.46
C GLY A 96 17.88 22.85 -21.52
N SER A 97 18.00 21.83 -20.65
CA SER A 97 17.13 20.63 -20.68
C SER A 97 15.65 20.94 -20.50
N LEU A 98 15.32 22.05 -19.82
CA LEU A 98 13.95 22.49 -19.59
C LEU A 98 13.31 23.17 -20.82
N ASN A 99 14.10 23.53 -21.84
CA ASN A 99 13.58 24.10 -23.10
C ASN A 99 12.97 23.03 -24.01
N ASP A 100 13.39 21.77 -23.84
CA ASP A 100 13.01 20.65 -24.70
C ASP A 100 11.95 19.73 -24.09
N LEU A 101 11.24 20.16 -23.04
CA LEU A 101 10.20 19.35 -22.38
C LEU A 101 9.11 18.87 -23.36
N THR A 102 8.51 17.73 -23.06
CA THR A 102 7.52 17.06 -23.93
C THR A 102 6.07 17.36 -23.57
N GLY A 103 5.21 17.25 -24.59
CA GLY A 103 3.77 17.29 -24.40
C GLY A 103 3.29 18.64 -23.85
N PRO A 104 2.33 18.64 -22.91
CA PRO A 104 1.71 19.87 -22.42
C PRO A 104 2.45 20.52 -21.24
N VAL A 105 3.66 20.06 -20.88
CA VAL A 105 4.43 20.58 -19.75
C VAL A 105 5.55 21.49 -20.26
N VAL A 106 5.61 22.72 -19.73
CA VAL A 106 6.67 23.69 -20.04
C VAL A 106 7.25 24.27 -18.75
N ALA A 107 8.49 24.73 -18.81
CA ALA A 107 9.08 25.57 -17.76
C ALA A 107 8.85 27.06 -18.10
N PRO A 108 8.91 27.96 -17.11
CA PRO A 108 9.00 29.40 -17.35
C PRO A 108 10.19 29.69 -18.25
N ARG A 109 10.07 30.72 -19.10
CA ARG A 109 11.25 31.18 -19.85
C ARG A 109 12.31 31.64 -18.86
N CYS A 110 13.52 31.11 -19.00
CA CYS A 110 14.68 31.58 -18.26
C CYS A 110 15.44 32.57 -19.13
N TYR A 111 15.65 33.77 -18.59
CA TYR A 111 16.36 34.85 -19.28
C TYR A 111 17.86 34.81 -19.00
N ASP A 112 18.24 34.43 -17.78
CA ASP A 112 19.64 34.24 -17.40
C ASP A 112 19.76 33.42 -16.10
N VAL A 113 20.91 32.78 -15.92
CA VAL A 113 21.33 32.14 -14.66
C VAL A 113 22.78 32.50 -14.35
N CYS A 114 23.00 33.29 -13.31
CA CYS A 114 24.34 33.79 -12.97
C CYS A 114 24.76 33.44 -11.54
N ALA A 115 26.05 33.11 -11.40
CA ALA A 115 26.68 32.88 -10.10
C ALA A 115 27.20 34.21 -9.54
N GLN A 116 26.92 34.47 -8.26
CA GLN A 116 27.43 35.64 -7.55
C GLN A 116 28.74 35.35 -6.83
N SER A 117 29.42 36.41 -6.39
CA SER A 117 30.70 36.31 -5.67
C SER A 117 30.60 35.58 -4.32
N ASP A 118 29.43 35.61 -3.68
CA ASP A 118 29.12 34.87 -2.45
C ASP A 118 28.76 33.39 -2.70
N GLY A 119 28.78 32.95 -3.96
CA GLY A 119 28.43 31.61 -4.40
C GLY A 119 26.94 31.39 -4.68
N SER A 120 26.07 32.35 -4.37
CA SER A 120 24.64 32.24 -4.66
C SER A 120 24.38 32.12 -6.17
N GLN A 121 23.30 31.43 -6.53
CA GLN A 121 22.84 31.28 -7.90
C GLN A 121 21.57 32.10 -8.09
N TRP A 122 21.59 33.00 -9.06
CA TRP A 122 20.47 33.87 -9.39
C TRP A 122 19.85 33.40 -10.69
N ILE A 123 18.53 33.17 -10.67
CA ILE A 123 17.77 32.70 -11.82
C ILE A 123 16.75 33.78 -12.18
N TYR A 124 16.86 34.35 -13.37
CA TYR A 124 15.92 35.33 -13.90
C TYR A 124 14.90 34.61 -14.79
N LEU A 125 13.63 34.71 -14.40
CA LEU A 125 12.53 33.95 -14.96
C LEU A 125 11.41 34.86 -15.47
N GLU A 126 10.63 34.32 -16.38
CA GLU A 126 9.32 34.84 -16.77
C GLU A 126 8.42 35.06 -15.55
N ASP A 127 7.77 36.22 -15.52
CA ASP A 127 6.65 36.49 -14.62
C ASP A 127 5.38 35.81 -15.19
N ILE A 128 4.88 34.80 -14.48
CA ILE A 128 3.82 33.92 -14.99
C ILE A 128 2.47 34.52 -14.66
N HIS A 129 1.78 35.02 -15.69
CA HIS A 129 0.37 35.38 -15.59
C HIS A 129 -0.51 34.16 -15.91
N ALA A 130 -0.98 33.47 -14.87
CA ALA A 130 -1.82 32.28 -15.01
C ALA A 130 -3.29 32.63 -15.24
N ASP A 131 -4.02 31.74 -15.96
CA ASP A 131 -5.45 31.92 -16.27
C ASP A 131 -6.35 31.87 -15.01
N SER A 132 -5.86 31.34 -13.88
CA SER A 132 -6.63 31.12 -12.67
C SER A 132 -6.19 32.03 -11.52
N GLY A 133 -6.97 33.08 -11.23
CA GLY A 133 -6.84 33.92 -10.03
C GLY A 133 -7.42 33.32 -8.74
N SER A 134 -7.59 32.00 -8.68
CA SER A 134 -8.18 31.27 -7.54
C SER A 134 -7.07 30.60 -6.71
N SER A 135 -7.13 30.75 -5.39
CA SER A 135 -6.22 30.11 -4.43
C SER A 135 -6.44 28.60 -4.26
N SER A 136 -7.45 28.01 -4.90
CA SER A 136 -7.72 26.57 -4.88
C SER A 136 -8.20 26.05 -6.23
N TRP A 137 -7.63 24.94 -6.68
CA TRP A 137 -8.05 24.25 -7.90
C TRP A 137 -9.32 23.42 -7.73
N SER A 138 -10.14 23.36 -8.78
CA SER A 138 -11.23 22.40 -8.90
C SER A 138 -10.69 20.98 -9.15
N MET A 139 -11.51 19.95 -8.88
CA MET A 139 -11.17 18.56 -9.20
C MET A 139 -10.86 18.36 -10.70
N GLU A 140 -11.53 19.11 -11.57
CA GLU A 140 -11.28 19.08 -13.01
C GLU A 140 -9.91 19.66 -13.37
N GLN A 141 -9.48 20.73 -12.69
CA GLN A 141 -8.15 21.29 -12.85
C GLN A 141 -7.07 20.32 -12.38
N TYR A 142 -7.25 19.67 -11.22
CA TYR A 142 -6.35 18.60 -10.77
C TYR A 142 -6.26 17.44 -11.76
N ALA A 143 -7.40 16.97 -12.28
CA ALA A 143 -7.43 15.92 -13.29
C ALA A 143 -6.76 16.36 -14.60
N LYS A 144 -6.91 17.62 -15.02
CA LYS A 144 -6.23 18.18 -16.19
C LYS A 144 -4.71 18.16 -15.99
N VAL A 145 -4.22 18.63 -14.85
CA VAL A 145 -2.79 18.62 -14.51
C VAL A 145 -2.24 17.20 -14.47
N ALA A 146 -2.95 16.27 -13.83
CA ALA A 146 -2.58 14.85 -13.83
C ALA A 146 -2.48 14.26 -15.24
N ARG A 147 -3.41 14.61 -16.14
CA ARG A 147 -3.33 14.20 -17.56
C ARG A 147 -2.09 14.76 -18.24
N CYS A 148 -1.81 16.05 -18.06
CA CYS A 148 -0.64 16.70 -18.63
C CYS A 148 0.68 16.06 -18.16
N LEU A 149 0.78 15.76 -16.86
CA LEU A 149 1.93 15.04 -16.29
C LEU A 149 2.03 13.60 -16.84
N GLY A 150 0.90 12.92 -17.03
CA GLY A 150 0.84 11.60 -17.64
C GLY A 150 1.36 11.60 -19.08
N GLU A 151 0.94 12.55 -19.90
CA GLU A 151 1.42 12.69 -21.28
C GLU A 151 2.92 13.01 -21.33
N TYR A 152 3.36 13.94 -20.49
CA TYR A 152 4.77 14.28 -20.34
C TYR A 152 5.65 13.07 -19.96
N ASN A 153 5.28 12.34 -18.90
CA ASN A 153 5.99 11.14 -18.48
C ASN A 153 5.90 10.02 -19.52
N GLY A 154 4.74 9.90 -20.18
CA GLY A 154 4.48 8.90 -21.21
C GLY A 154 5.40 9.04 -22.42
N ALA A 155 5.75 10.27 -22.81
CA ALA A 155 6.65 10.51 -23.95
C ALA A 155 8.04 9.86 -23.77
N TYR A 156 8.59 9.88 -22.55
CA TYR A 156 9.84 9.17 -22.21
C TYR A 156 9.66 7.66 -22.22
N LEU A 157 8.53 7.17 -21.70
CA LEU A 157 8.21 5.74 -21.67
C LEU A 157 7.93 5.16 -23.07
N ALA A 158 7.46 5.99 -24.01
CA ALA A 158 7.17 5.63 -25.40
C ALA A 158 8.41 5.66 -26.32
N GLY A 159 9.59 6.02 -25.80
CA GLY A 159 10.86 5.89 -26.54
C GLY A 159 11.72 7.15 -26.58
N ARG A 160 11.29 8.28 -26.01
CA ARG A 160 12.19 9.43 -25.84
C ARG A 160 13.28 9.10 -24.81
N PRO A 161 14.58 9.32 -25.12
CA PRO A 161 15.66 9.03 -24.18
C PRO A 161 15.53 9.82 -22.87
N LEU A 162 15.79 9.14 -21.74
CA LEU A 162 15.88 9.80 -20.44
C LEU A 162 17.08 10.75 -20.41
N PRO A 163 16.92 11.96 -19.85
CA PRO A 163 18.00 12.93 -19.75
C PRO A 163 19.14 12.42 -18.86
N GLN A 164 20.38 12.79 -19.20
CA GLN A 164 21.61 12.26 -18.60
C GLN A 164 22.47 13.32 -17.88
N ALA A 165 21.96 14.55 -17.75
CA ALA A 165 22.69 15.63 -17.10
C ALA A 165 23.02 15.30 -15.64
N GLY A 166 24.23 15.64 -15.17
CA GLY A 166 24.74 15.24 -13.86
C GLY A 166 24.02 15.84 -12.65
N TRP A 167 23.16 16.83 -12.85
CA TRP A 167 22.32 17.42 -11.81
C TRP A 167 21.04 16.62 -11.53
N ILE A 168 20.66 15.69 -12.43
CA ILE A 168 19.42 14.93 -12.36
C ILE A 168 19.51 13.89 -11.26
N ALA A 169 18.60 13.96 -10.30
CA ALA A 169 18.52 12.97 -9.23
C ALA A 169 18.01 11.63 -9.78
N ARG A 170 18.63 10.52 -9.37
CA ARG A 170 18.21 9.15 -9.73
C ARG A 170 17.73 8.33 -8.53
N ASP A 171 18.28 8.63 -7.35
CA ASP A 171 17.96 7.97 -6.08
C ASP A 171 17.28 8.94 -5.10
N TRP A 172 16.53 9.93 -5.60
CA TRP A 172 15.99 11.03 -4.79
C TRP A 172 15.22 10.52 -3.57
N LEU A 173 14.28 9.59 -3.76
CA LEU A 173 13.44 9.06 -2.68
C LEU A 173 14.24 8.23 -1.68
N ARG A 174 15.28 7.53 -2.14
CA ARG A 174 16.18 6.73 -1.29
C ARG A 174 17.00 7.65 -0.37
N ASN A 175 17.63 8.67 -0.94
CA ASN A 175 18.40 9.67 -0.18
C ASN A 175 17.50 10.47 0.78
N TYR A 176 16.25 10.74 0.39
CA TYR A 176 15.27 11.38 1.26
C TYR A 176 14.89 10.50 2.45
N LEU A 177 14.69 9.20 2.24
CA LEU A 177 14.38 8.27 3.33
C LEU A 177 15.57 8.05 4.25
N GLU A 178 16.81 8.01 3.74
CA GLU A 178 18.00 7.90 4.60
C GLU A 178 18.04 9.02 5.65
N HIS A 179 17.66 10.25 5.28
CA HIS A 179 17.52 11.38 6.20
C HIS A 179 16.46 11.17 7.29
N ALA A 180 15.46 10.32 7.07
CA ALA A 180 14.42 10.03 8.06
C ALA A 180 14.86 9.01 9.12
N THR A 181 16.01 8.34 8.94
CA THR A 181 16.48 7.26 9.83
C THR A 181 16.56 7.67 11.31
N PRO A 182 17.19 8.81 11.69
CA PRO A 182 17.27 9.21 13.09
C PRO A 182 15.91 9.41 13.75
N ALA A 183 14.97 10.00 13.01
CA ALA A 183 13.61 10.20 13.48
C ALA A 183 12.86 8.87 13.68
N VAL A 184 13.06 7.90 12.80
CA VAL A 184 12.47 6.57 12.93
C VAL A 184 13.04 5.82 14.13
N ASP A 185 14.35 5.90 14.36
CA ASP A 185 15.00 5.28 15.51
C ASP A 185 14.52 5.88 16.83
N PHE A 186 14.37 7.21 16.88
CA PHE A 186 13.76 7.89 18.01
C PHE A 186 12.33 7.43 18.27
N VAL A 187 11.51 7.35 17.22
CA VAL A 187 10.12 6.89 17.31
C VAL A 187 10.05 5.43 17.77
N ARG A 188 10.99 4.58 17.34
CA ARG A 188 11.11 3.19 17.79
C ARG A 188 11.50 3.09 19.27
N ALA A 189 12.38 3.95 19.75
CA ALA A 189 12.83 3.97 21.13
C ALA A 189 11.81 4.56 22.12
N HIS A 190 10.90 5.42 21.66
CA HIS A 190 9.96 6.15 22.50
C HIS A 190 8.48 5.90 22.14
N PRO A 191 8.00 4.64 22.12
CA PRO A 191 6.65 4.30 21.65
C PRO A 191 5.51 4.88 22.49
N HIS A 192 5.82 5.35 23.70
CA HIS A 192 4.87 5.94 24.64
C HIS A 192 4.96 7.47 24.71
N ASP A 193 5.76 8.13 23.85
CA ASP A 193 5.80 9.58 23.82
C ASP A 193 4.40 10.14 23.41
N PRO A 194 3.84 11.10 24.17
CA PRO A 194 2.53 11.67 23.88
C PRO A 194 2.39 12.26 22.46
N LEU A 195 3.45 12.85 21.91
CA LEU A 195 3.45 13.40 20.55
C LEU A 195 3.29 12.27 19.51
N ILE A 196 4.04 11.18 19.69
CA ILE A 196 3.98 10.00 18.82
C ILE A 196 2.60 9.36 18.86
N GLN A 197 2.00 9.24 20.05
CA GLN A 197 0.64 8.71 20.20
C GLN A 197 -0.42 9.59 19.51
N ASN A 198 -0.24 10.91 19.53
CA ASN A 198 -1.17 11.87 18.94
C ASN A 198 -1.08 11.96 17.41
N ILE A 199 0.08 11.70 16.81
CA ILE A 199 0.29 11.77 15.35
C ILE A 199 -0.20 10.50 14.65
N PHE A 200 -0.32 9.37 15.37
CA PHE A 200 -0.77 8.10 14.82
C PHE A 200 -2.07 7.52 15.42
N PRO A 201 -3.19 8.27 15.45
CA PRO A 201 -4.46 7.70 15.87
C PRO A 201 -4.96 6.70 14.81
N GLY A 202 -5.10 5.43 15.20
CA GLY A 202 -5.66 4.37 14.36
C GLY A 202 -4.67 3.57 13.49
N ASN A 203 -3.40 3.99 13.40
CA ASN A 203 -2.29 3.12 12.99
C ASN A 203 -1.60 2.62 14.26
N THR A 204 -1.32 1.32 14.37
CA THR A 204 -0.37 0.93 15.43
C THR A 204 1.01 1.42 15.00
N LEU A 205 1.75 2.06 15.90
CA LEU A 205 3.17 2.40 15.69
C LEU A 205 3.95 1.22 15.06
N SER A 206 3.62 -0.01 15.46
CA SER A 206 4.15 -1.24 14.89
C SER A 206 3.95 -1.38 13.37
N GLN A 207 2.85 -0.88 12.79
CA GLN A 207 2.61 -0.90 11.33
C GLN A 207 3.54 0.06 10.59
N ILE A 208 3.78 1.24 11.15
CA ILE A 208 4.67 2.26 10.56
C ILE A 208 6.11 1.76 10.62
N LEU A 209 6.53 1.22 11.77
CA LEU A 209 7.86 0.62 11.93
C LEU A 209 8.04 -0.59 11.02
N ALA A 210 7.00 -1.43 10.84
CA ALA A 210 7.07 -2.53 9.87
C ALA A 210 7.12 -2.04 8.41
N PHE A 211 6.45 -0.94 8.09
CA PHE A 211 6.53 -0.33 6.76
C PHE A 211 7.92 0.27 6.50
N TRP A 212 8.51 0.90 7.52
CA TRP A 212 9.92 1.28 7.50
C TRP A 212 10.81 0.05 7.32
N ASP A 213 10.65 -1.01 8.10
CA ASP A 213 11.48 -2.21 7.97
C ASP A 213 11.40 -2.85 6.56
N LEU A 214 10.29 -2.66 5.85
CA LEU A 214 10.11 -3.07 4.45
C LEU A 214 10.72 -2.12 3.41
N HIS A 215 11.00 -0.87 3.76
CA HIS A 215 11.27 0.21 2.81
C HIS A 215 12.40 -0.11 1.80
N PRO A 216 13.51 -0.79 2.15
CA PRO A 216 14.56 -1.07 1.17
C PRO A 216 14.08 -1.98 0.02
N THR A 217 13.21 -2.93 0.34
CA THR A 217 12.63 -3.83 -0.67
C THR A 217 11.55 -3.16 -1.50
N LEU A 218 10.79 -2.25 -0.87
CA LEU A 218 9.80 -1.44 -1.57
C LEU A 218 10.46 -0.49 -2.55
N LEU A 219 11.59 0.12 -2.19
CA LEU A 219 12.42 0.91 -3.10
C LEU A 219 12.93 0.07 -4.27
N ASN A 220 13.46 -1.14 -4.03
CA ASN A 220 13.91 -2.00 -5.13
C ASN A 220 12.76 -2.39 -6.08
N LYS A 221 11.53 -2.52 -5.58
CA LYS A 221 10.34 -2.73 -6.41
C LYS A 221 9.98 -1.50 -7.22
N LEU A 222 10.11 -0.30 -6.65
CA LEU A 222 9.94 0.97 -7.35
C LEU A 222 10.97 1.12 -8.48
N ASP A 223 12.24 0.79 -8.21
CA ASP A 223 13.34 0.89 -9.17
C ASP A 223 13.14 -0.05 -10.37
N ALA A 224 12.46 -1.19 -10.17
CA ALA A 224 12.13 -2.14 -11.22
C ALA A 224 10.93 -1.74 -12.10
N LEU A 225 10.18 -0.71 -11.74
CA LEU A 225 9.10 -0.18 -12.58
C LEU A 225 9.67 0.63 -13.75
N PRO A 226 8.90 0.83 -14.83
CA PRO A 226 9.29 1.74 -15.90
C PRO A 226 9.63 3.13 -15.37
N GLN A 227 10.84 3.59 -15.67
CA GLN A 227 11.38 4.86 -15.20
C GLN A 227 11.11 5.98 -16.21
N THR A 228 10.75 7.16 -15.72
CA THR A 228 10.47 8.36 -16.52
C THR A 228 11.10 9.60 -15.87
N PHE A 229 11.19 10.70 -16.61
CA PHE A 229 11.67 11.97 -16.06
C PHE A 229 10.51 12.72 -15.42
N CYS A 230 10.63 12.99 -14.12
CA CYS A 230 9.59 13.57 -13.29
C CYS A 230 10.03 14.93 -12.72
N HIS A 231 9.08 15.84 -12.58
CA HIS A 231 9.18 17.06 -11.80
C HIS A 231 9.33 16.74 -10.30
N GLN A 232 8.56 15.76 -9.80
CA GLN A 232 8.53 15.32 -8.40
C GLN A 232 8.09 16.38 -7.38
N ASP A 233 7.78 17.60 -7.78
CA ASP A 233 7.19 18.62 -6.90
C ASP A 233 5.99 19.34 -7.53
N ALA A 234 5.24 18.61 -8.36
CA ALA A 234 4.12 19.15 -9.13
C ALA A 234 2.83 19.18 -8.30
N PHE A 235 2.59 20.29 -7.60
CA PHE A 235 1.34 20.60 -6.89
C PHE A 235 0.86 22.02 -7.20
N ASP A 236 -0.29 22.40 -6.66
CA ASP A 236 -1.05 23.60 -7.02
C ASP A 236 -0.33 24.95 -6.78
N ARG A 237 0.76 24.98 -6.00
CA ARG A 237 1.61 26.17 -5.86
C ARG A 237 2.78 26.22 -6.85
N ASN A 238 3.16 25.07 -7.41
CA ASN A 238 4.33 24.94 -8.30
C ASN A 238 3.93 24.69 -9.76
N VAL A 239 2.65 24.70 -10.07
CA VAL A 239 2.13 24.45 -11.42
C VAL A 239 1.08 25.49 -11.74
N PHE A 240 1.12 26.04 -12.95
CA PHE A 240 0.19 27.06 -13.43
C PHE A 240 -0.47 26.61 -14.73
N LEU A 241 -1.77 26.85 -14.86
CA LEU A 241 -2.52 26.55 -16.08
C LEU A 241 -2.41 27.73 -17.06
N ARG A 242 -1.99 27.44 -18.30
CA ARG A 242 -1.87 28.45 -19.37
C ARG A 242 -2.22 27.86 -20.73
N GLY A 243 -3.32 28.31 -21.34
CA GLY A 243 -3.60 28.03 -22.76
C GLY A 243 -3.64 26.55 -23.15
N GLY A 244 -4.07 25.67 -22.25
CA GLY A 244 -4.11 24.21 -22.48
C GLY A 244 -2.86 23.45 -22.03
N GLN A 245 -1.77 24.16 -21.74
CA GLN A 245 -0.54 23.62 -21.16
C GLN A 245 -0.49 23.85 -19.64
N ILE A 246 0.51 23.26 -19.00
CA ILE A 246 0.90 23.55 -17.63
C ILE A 246 2.32 24.12 -17.61
N VAL A 247 2.53 25.19 -16.86
CA VAL A 247 3.84 25.79 -16.58
C VAL A 247 4.26 25.32 -15.20
N ALA A 248 5.31 24.49 -15.11
CA ALA A 248 5.83 23.97 -13.85
C ALA A 248 7.07 24.75 -13.39
N ILE A 249 7.10 25.15 -12.13
CA ILE A 249 8.19 25.89 -11.49
C ILE A 249 8.82 25.04 -10.37
N ASP A 250 9.98 25.47 -9.87
CA ASP A 250 10.68 24.80 -8.77
C ASP A 250 11.15 23.39 -9.14
N TRP A 251 12.01 23.32 -10.17
CA TRP A 251 12.60 22.08 -10.66
C TRP A 251 13.69 21.50 -9.72
N GLY A 252 13.72 21.94 -8.47
CA GLY A 252 14.70 21.54 -7.46
C GLY A 252 14.67 20.07 -7.09
N TYR A 253 13.56 19.35 -7.34
CA TYR A 253 13.42 17.90 -7.11
C TYR A 253 13.32 17.07 -8.39
N ALA A 254 13.52 17.71 -9.56
CA ALA A 254 13.43 17.03 -10.83
C ALA A 254 14.44 15.88 -10.94
N GLY A 255 13.97 14.73 -11.43
CA GLY A 255 14.73 13.49 -11.37
C GLY A 255 14.10 12.35 -12.16
N ILE A 256 14.86 11.27 -12.30
CA ILE A 256 14.34 10.00 -12.81
C ILE A 256 13.60 9.30 -11.68
N ALA A 257 12.36 8.92 -11.94
CA ALA A 257 11.50 8.24 -10.97
C ALA A 257 10.55 7.27 -11.69
N PRO A 258 9.98 6.29 -10.97
CA PRO A 258 9.06 5.33 -11.56
C PRO A 258 7.74 5.98 -11.98
N VAL A 259 7.14 5.44 -13.03
CA VAL A 259 5.82 5.85 -13.53
C VAL A 259 4.77 5.89 -12.40
N GLY A 260 3.94 6.94 -12.40
CA GLY A 260 2.95 7.19 -11.35
C GLY A 260 3.46 8.03 -10.17
N SER A 261 4.77 8.29 -10.06
CA SER A 261 5.34 9.07 -8.94
C SER A 261 4.84 10.52 -8.88
N GLU A 262 4.53 11.15 -10.01
CA GLU A 262 4.00 12.53 -10.07
C GLU A 262 2.65 12.71 -9.36
N LEU A 263 1.86 11.64 -9.28
CA LEU A 263 0.57 11.68 -8.60
C LEU A 263 0.73 11.87 -7.08
N ALA A 264 1.86 11.43 -6.51
CA ALA A 264 2.11 11.54 -5.08
C ALA A 264 2.16 13.01 -4.62
N PRO A 265 3.06 13.89 -5.12
CA PRO A 265 3.05 15.30 -4.74
C PRO A 265 1.78 16.03 -5.11
N LEU A 266 1.20 15.74 -6.29
CA LEU A 266 -0.03 16.39 -6.75
C LEU A 266 -1.19 16.20 -5.77
N ILE A 267 -1.36 14.99 -5.24
CA ILE A 267 -2.48 14.65 -4.35
C ILE A 267 -2.13 14.90 -2.89
N ALA A 268 -0.93 14.51 -2.45
CA ALA A 268 -0.52 14.61 -1.05
C ALA A 268 -0.42 16.06 -0.58
N ALA A 269 0.17 16.95 -1.39
CA ALA A 269 0.27 18.36 -1.05
C ALA A 269 -1.11 19.05 -1.07
N ALA A 270 -1.97 18.71 -2.04
CA ALA A 270 -3.33 19.25 -2.11
C ALA A 270 -4.12 19.01 -0.83
N ILE A 271 -4.04 17.78 -0.29
CA ILE A 271 -4.72 17.40 0.95
C ILE A 271 -3.97 17.97 2.17
N GLY A 272 -2.65 17.77 2.23
CA GLY A 272 -1.83 18.13 3.39
C GLY A 272 -1.74 19.63 3.64
N MET A 273 -1.80 20.46 2.60
CA MET A 273 -1.77 21.93 2.71
C MET A 273 -3.17 22.55 2.76
N GLY A 274 -4.23 21.74 2.73
CA GLY A 274 -5.62 22.21 2.80
C GLY A 274 -6.15 22.88 1.53
N SER A 275 -5.44 22.77 0.40
CA SER A 275 -5.89 23.25 -0.91
C SER A 275 -7.07 22.45 -1.47
N PHE A 276 -7.26 21.23 -0.99
CA PHE A 276 -8.38 20.36 -1.34
C PHE A 276 -8.91 19.64 -0.08
N PRO A 277 -10.23 19.50 0.09
CA PRO A 277 -10.81 18.88 1.29
C PRO A 277 -10.42 17.41 1.44
N ALA A 278 -9.82 17.05 2.58
CA ALA A 278 -9.37 15.69 2.90
C ALA A 278 -10.49 14.65 2.86
N SER A 279 -11.72 15.03 3.23
CA SER A 279 -12.91 14.17 3.16
C SER A 279 -13.22 13.65 1.74
N ARG A 280 -12.70 14.32 0.70
CA ARG A 280 -12.86 13.96 -0.71
C ARG A 280 -11.57 13.46 -1.35
N ALA A 281 -10.55 13.14 -0.56
CA ALA A 281 -9.24 12.67 -1.04
C ALA A 281 -9.34 11.48 -2.00
N ARG A 282 -10.26 10.52 -1.74
CA ARG A 282 -10.46 9.36 -2.62
C ARG A 282 -11.04 9.72 -3.98
N GLU A 283 -11.90 10.73 -4.04
CA GLU A 283 -12.44 11.22 -5.31
C GLU A 283 -11.35 11.91 -6.13
N LEU A 284 -10.52 12.73 -5.47
CA LEU A 284 -9.36 13.40 -6.08
C LEU A 284 -8.37 12.36 -6.63
N ASP A 285 -8.01 11.36 -5.81
CA ASP A 285 -7.15 10.24 -6.19
C ASP A 285 -7.66 9.54 -7.45
N ALA A 286 -8.94 9.12 -7.45
CA ALA A 286 -9.53 8.41 -8.58
C ALA A 286 -9.56 9.27 -9.86
N ALA A 287 -9.89 10.56 -9.73
CA ALA A 287 -9.93 11.49 -10.85
C ALA A 287 -8.53 11.72 -11.44
N CYS A 288 -7.54 12.04 -10.60
CA CYS A 288 -6.16 12.24 -11.01
C CYS A 288 -5.54 10.98 -11.60
N PHE A 289 -5.71 9.82 -10.96
CA PHE A 289 -5.17 8.55 -11.44
C PHE A 289 -5.73 8.18 -12.81
N THR A 290 -7.05 8.29 -13.00
CA THR A 290 -7.70 8.02 -14.29
C THR A 290 -7.19 8.96 -15.38
N ALA A 291 -7.07 10.25 -15.06
CA ALA A 291 -6.60 11.25 -16.02
C ALA A 291 -5.11 11.08 -16.37
N TYR A 292 -4.27 10.70 -15.42
CA TYR A 292 -2.85 10.40 -15.65
C TYR A 292 -2.67 9.19 -16.57
N LEU A 293 -3.44 8.11 -16.37
CA LEU A 293 -3.44 6.97 -17.29
C LEU A 293 -3.87 7.36 -18.71
N GLU A 294 -4.82 8.29 -18.83
CA GLU A 294 -5.22 8.83 -20.13
C GLU A 294 -4.09 9.62 -20.80
N GLY A 295 -3.40 10.47 -20.04
CA GLY A 295 -2.21 11.18 -20.54
C GLY A 295 -1.12 10.23 -21.03
N LEU A 296 -0.83 9.16 -20.28
CA LEU A 296 0.12 8.13 -20.72
C LEU A 296 -0.25 7.54 -22.10
N ARG A 297 -1.54 7.27 -22.33
CA ARG A 297 -2.02 6.76 -23.62
C ARG A 297 -1.94 7.79 -24.74
N GLN A 298 -2.14 9.08 -24.43
CA GLN A 298 -2.01 10.17 -25.39
C GLN A 298 -0.58 10.31 -25.91
N ALA A 299 0.41 9.95 -25.09
CA ALA A 299 1.81 9.84 -25.50
C ALA A 299 2.16 8.50 -26.17
N GLU A 300 1.15 7.75 -26.64
CA GLU A 300 1.29 6.45 -27.30
C GLU A 300 1.92 5.32 -26.44
N TYR A 301 2.07 5.55 -25.13
CA TYR A 301 2.47 4.51 -24.19
C TYR A 301 1.25 3.67 -23.78
N GLN A 302 1.39 2.34 -23.69
CA GLN A 302 0.34 1.43 -23.23
C GLN A 302 0.57 1.08 -21.76
N PRO A 303 -0.04 1.78 -20.79
CA PRO A 303 0.27 1.60 -19.38
C PRO A 303 -0.33 0.31 -18.81
N ASP A 304 0.46 -0.44 -18.04
CA ASP A 304 -0.10 -1.36 -17.05
C ASP A 304 -0.58 -0.55 -15.84
N ALA A 305 -1.91 -0.37 -15.74
CA ALA A 305 -2.53 0.38 -14.66
C ALA A 305 -2.14 -0.13 -13.26
N ARG A 306 -1.80 -1.42 -13.10
CA ARG A 306 -1.36 -1.97 -11.81
C ARG A 306 0.04 -1.49 -11.45
N GLN A 307 0.95 -1.43 -12.41
CA GLN A 307 2.30 -0.91 -12.21
C GLN A 307 2.27 0.59 -11.88
N VAL A 308 1.44 1.37 -12.60
CA VAL A 308 1.29 2.82 -12.32
C VAL A 308 0.68 3.05 -10.94
N ARG A 309 -0.34 2.27 -10.56
CA ARG A 309 -0.93 2.34 -9.20
C ARG A 309 0.10 1.98 -8.14
N LEU A 310 0.90 0.95 -8.37
CA LEU A 310 1.98 0.54 -7.46
C LEU A 310 3.02 1.66 -7.30
N GLY A 311 3.49 2.26 -8.40
CA GLY A 311 4.42 3.39 -8.37
C GLY A 311 3.88 4.58 -7.58
N PHE A 312 2.64 5.01 -7.89
CA PHE A 312 1.97 6.09 -7.17
C PHE A 312 1.86 5.80 -5.66
N THR A 313 1.29 4.66 -5.28
CA THR A 313 1.00 4.34 -3.88
C THR A 313 2.26 4.09 -3.05
N LEU A 314 3.31 3.47 -3.62
CA LEU A 314 4.59 3.30 -2.96
C LEU A 314 5.30 4.64 -2.77
N THR A 315 5.38 5.46 -3.80
CA THR A 315 5.99 6.80 -3.69
C THR A 315 5.25 7.64 -2.66
N LEU A 316 3.91 7.62 -2.65
CA LEU A 316 3.12 8.36 -1.67
C LEU A 316 3.37 7.87 -0.23
N GLY A 317 3.33 6.56 0.01
CA GLY A 317 3.58 6.01 1.35
C GLY A 317 5.02 6.26 1.83
N LEU A 318 6.01 5.95 1.00
CA LEU A 318 7.42 6.14 1.35
C LEU A 318 7.74 7.62 1.57
N ARG A 319 7.34 8.49 0.64
CA ARG A 319 7.66 9.93 0.73
C ARG A 319 6.89 10.64 1.83
N TYR A 320 5.57 10.49 1.89
CA TYR A 320 4.75 11.34 2.75
C TYR A 320 4.50 10.76 4.14
N LEU A 321 4.32 9.43 4.25
CA LEU A 321 4.16 8.81 5.56
C LEU A 321 5.50 8.62 6.27
N LEU A 322 6.50 8.02 5.62
CA LEU A 322 7.80 7.80 6.26
C LEU A 322 8.67 9.07 6.19
N GLY A 323 8.98 9.55 4.98
CA GLY A 323 9.87 10.69 4.80
C GLY A 323 9.36 11.97 5.47
N ASN A 324 8.16 12.42 5.13
CA ASN A 324 7.64 13.69 5.62
C ASN A 324 7.05 13.57 7.03
N THR A 325 6.09 12.67 7.27
CA THR A 325 5.41 12.61 8.59
C THR A 325 6.37 12.17 9.69
N VAL A 326 7.10 11.06 9.49
CA VAL A 326 8.05 10.58 10.50
C VAL A 326 9.37 11.36 10.43
N GLY A 327 9.93 11.55 9.24
CA GLY A 327 11.27 12.13 9.07
C GLY A 327 11.36 13.65 9.17
N GLU A 328 10.28 14.42 8.98
CA GLU A 328 10.30 15.89 9.04
C GLU A 328 9.33 16.44 10.10
N THR A 329 8.06 16.03 10.08
CA THR A 329 7.00 16.59 10.94
C THR A 329 7.18 16.21 12.41
N ILE A 330 7.50 14.94 12.72
CA ILE A 330 7.78 14.55 14.12
C ILE A 330 8.97 15.35 14.66
N PRO A 331 10.13 15.38 13.98
CA PRO A 331 11.23 16.23 14.37
C PRO A 331 10.83 17.68 14.57
N SER A 332 10.09 18.30 13.66
CA SER A 332 9.74 19.71 13.77
C SER A 332 8.87 20.02 15.00
N LEU A 333 8.06 19.06 15.44
CA LEU A 333 7.17 19.20 16.60
C LEU A 333 7.82 18.88 17.95
N LEU A 334 9.03 18.29 17.96
CA LEU A 334 9.77 18.05 19.20
C LEU A 334 10.33 19.34 19.79
N ASP A 335 10.57 19.36 21.11
CA ASP A 335 11.26 20.49 21.75
C ASP A 335 12.70 20.65 21.24
N GLN A 336 13.27 21.84 21.41
CA GLN A 336 14.60 22.17 20.88
C GLN A 336 15.69 21.20 21.33
N GLU A 337 15.72 20.81 22.61
CA GLU A 337 16.74 19.92 23.15
C GLU A 337 16.65 18.51 22.54
N ARG A 338 15.43 17.98 22.39
CA ARG A 338 15.21 16.69 21.73
C ARG A 338 15.55 16.73 20.25
N ARG A 339 15.27 17.84 19.57
CA ARG A 339 15.62 18.05 18.15
C ARG A 339 17.13 18.08 17.95
N GLU A 340 17.87 18.80 18.79
CA GLU A 340 19.33 18.88 18.73
C GLU A 340 20.00 17.52 19.01
N ARG A 341 19.40 16.68 19.87
CA ARG A 341 19.85 15.30 20.09
C ARG A 341 19.56 14.35 18.92
N LEU A 342 18.54 14.67 18.12
CA LEU A 342 18.07 13.85 16.99
C LEU A 342 18.88 14.09 15.72
N PHE A 343 19.20 15.36 15.43
CA PHE A 343 19.96 15.77 14.26
C PHE A 343 21.17 16.58 14.74
N GLU A 344 22.35 15.97 14.72
CA GLU A 344 23.59 16.70 15.02
C GLU A 344 23.75 17.86 14.03
N ASN A 345 23.65 19.10 14.52
CA ASN A 345 23.98 20.35 13.79
C ASN A 345 23.17 20.66 12.51
N VAL A 346 21.93 20.17 12.36
CA VAL A 346 21.06 20.51 11.21
C VAL A 346 20.00 21.57 11.62
N PRO A 347 19.85 22.69 10.89
CA PRO A 347 18.83 23.70 11.17
C PRO A 347 17.41 23.14 11.05
N VAL A 348 16.56 23.44 12.04
CA VAL A 348 15.14 23.02 12.07
C VAL A 348 14.29 24.00 11.27
N PRO A 349 13.42 23.54 10.35
CA PRO A 349 12.43 24.40 9.71
C PRO A 349 11.36 24.84 10.73
N ASP A 350 11.10 26.14 10.78
CA ASP A 350 10.07 26.73 11.63
C ASP A 350 8.68 26.33 11.12
N THR A 351 7.96 25.45 11.83
CA THR A 351 6.60 25.05 11.48
C THR A 351 5.70 25.10 12.71
N GLU A 352 4.98 26.21 12.87
CA GLU A 352 3.99 26.37 13.93
C GLU A 352 2.72 25.54 13.63
N ASN A 353 2.28 24.79 14.64
CA ASN A 353 0.96 24.13 14.77
C ASN A 353 0.53 23.18 13.63
N VAL A 354 1.15 22.01 13.56
CA VAL A 354 0.64 20.88 12.75
C VAL A 354 -0.23 19.98 13.62
N LYS A 355 -1.55 20.02 13.41
CA LYS A 355 -2.47 18.95 13.83
C LYS A 355 -2.86 18.14 12.60
N SER A 356 -2.73 16.82 12.69
CA SER A 356 -3.15 15.89 11.64
C SER A 356 -4.67 15.81 11.55
N ASP A 357 -5.23 16.16 10.38
CA ASP A 357 -6.65 15.97 10.05
C ASP A 357 -6.99 14.45 10.03
N PRO A 358 -8.00 13.98 10.80
CA PRO A 358 -8.41 12.57 10.82
C PRO A 358 -8.75 11.98 9.44
N ASP A 359 -9.34 12.77 8.53
CA ASP A 359 -9.67 12.30 7.17
C ASP A 359 -8.40 12.10 6.34
N ASN A 360 -7.39 12.93 6.57
CA ASN A 360 -6.07 12.80 5.94
C ASN A 360 -5.37 11.52 6.43
N VAL A 361 -5.40 11.27 7.74
CA VAL A 361 -4.89 10.04 8.35
C VAL A 361 -5.60 8.81 7.77
N ALA A 362 -6.93 8.84 7.66
CA ALA A 362 -7.73 7.75 7.09
C ALA A 362 -7.43 7.48 5.61
N TYR A 363 -7.12 8.51 4.81
CA TYR A 363 -6.71 8.38 3.41
C TYR A 363 -5.36 7.66 3.29
N TYR A 364 -4.33 8.16 3.97
CA TYR A 364 -3.00 7.53 3.96
C TYR A 364 -3.03 6.10 4.52
N GLN A 365 -3.82 5.85 5.56
CA GLN A 365 -4.09 4.50 6.08
C GLN A 365 -4.66 3.59 5.01
N GLY A 366 -5.72 4.03 4.33
CA GLY A 366 -6.35 3.28 3.24
C GLY A 366 -5.35 2.89 2.15
N LEU A 367 -4.43 3.79 1.79
CA LEU A 367 -3.41 3.56 0.77
C LEU A 367 -2.29 2.63 1.22
N VAL A 368 -1.78 2.74 2.45
CA VAL A 368 -0.81 1.78 3.00
C VAL A 368 -1.43 0.38 3.08
N PHE A 369 -2.70 0.29 3.46
CA PHE A 369 -3.43 -0.97 3.41
C PHE A 369 -3.62 -1.50 1.98
N GLU A 370 -3.86 -0.62 1.00
CA GLU A 370 -3.92 -0.96 -0.42
C GLU A 370 -2.58 -1.49 -0.95
N LEU A 371 -1.47 -0.91 -0.52
CA LEU A 371 -0.10 -1.27 -0.87
C LEU A 371 0.31 -2.61 -0.28
N LEU A 372 0.08 -2.82 1.02
CA LEU A 372 0.33 -4.10 1.69
C LEU A 372 -0.48 -5.23 1.05
N ARG A 373 -1.68 -4.91 0.54
CA ARG A 373 -2.55 -5.83 -0.20
C ARG A 373 -2.03 -6.22 -1.58
N GLN A 374 -1.32 -5.34 -2.29
CA GLN A 374 -0.70 -5.66 -3.58
C GLN A 374 0.51 -6.60 -3.45
N LEU A 375 1.02 -6.81 -2.23
CA LEU A 375 2.26 -7.54 -1.98
C LEU A 375 2.10 -9.05 -1.71
N GLY A 376 1.01 -9.60 -1.16
CA GLY A 376 0.88 -11.06 -0.96
C GLY A 376 -0.16 -11.53 0.06
N SER A 377 -0.40 -12.85 0.19
CA SER A 377 -1.62 -13.47 0.77
C SER A 377 -2.16 -12.83 2.07
N GLY A 378 -3.37 -12.30 2.01
CA GLY A 378 -3.99 -11.49 3.07
C GLY A 378 -4.04 -12.12 4.46
N PHE A 379 -4.06 -13.45 4.60
CA PHE A 379 -3.99 -14.13 5.90
C PHE A 379 -2.60 -13.99 6.55
N THR A 380 -1.53 -14.29 5.81
CA THR A 380 -0.15 -14.25 6.33
C THR A 380 0.25 -12.84 6.73
N LEU A 381 -0.12 -11.82 5.94
CA LEU A 381 0.12 -10.43 6.31
C LEU A 381 -0.66 -9.99 7.56
N ARG A 382 -1.93 -10.43 7.70
CA ARG A 382 -2.75 -10.12 8.89
C ARG A 382 -2.26 -10.84 10.15
N LEU A 383 -1.70 -12.04 10.00
CA LEU A 383 -1.03 -12.77 11.08
C LEU A 383 0.28 -12.09 11.48
N LEU A 384 1.12 -11.73 10.49
CA LEU A 384 2.36 -11.00 10.70
C LEU A 384 2.13 -9.69 11.43
N ARG A 385 1.11 -8.90 11.06
CA ARG A 385 0.70 -7.67 11.77
C ARG A 385 0.47 -7.84 13.27
N ARG A 386 -0.04 -9.00 13.69
CA ARG A 386 -0.33 -9.31 15.10
C ARG A 386 0.82 -9.99 15.83
N THR A 387 1.86 -10.40 15.08
CA THR A 387 3.03 -11.12 15.58
C THR A 387 4.34 -10.38 15.29
N LEU A 388 4.27 -9.08 15.00
CA LEU A 388 5.45 -8.25 14.65
C LEU A 388 6.53 -8.23 15.75
N SER A 389 6.17 -8.52 17.00
CA SER A 389 7.11 -8.67 18.12
C SER A 389 7.78 -10.04 18.21
N TYR A 390 7.47 -10.96 17.29
CA TYR A 390 8.00 -12.32 17.22
C TYR A 390 8.75 -12.52 15.91
N MET A 391 9.80 -13.35 15.95
CA MET A 391 10.40 -13.87 14.73
C MET A 391 9.47 -14.95 14.14
N VAL A 392 8.96 -14.71 12.94
CA VAL A 392 7.99 -15.59 12.27
C VAL A 392 8.68 -16.34 11.15
N ARG A 393 8.87 -17.65 11.31
CA ARG A 393 9.40 -18.47 10.24
C ARG A 393 8.28 -18.94 9.30
N LEU A 394 8.32 -18.51 8.05
CA LEU A 394 7.36 -18.90 7.02
C LEU A 394 7.95 -19.98 6.12
N ARG A 395 7.10 -20.94 5.75
CA ARG A 395 7.45 -21.98 4.80
C ARG A 395 6.49 -22.00 3.62
N SER A 396 7.04 -22.12 2.42
CA SER A 396 6.28 -22.24 1.17
C SER A 396 6.92 -23.25 0.23
N LYS A 397 6.09 -24.02 -0.49
CA LYS A 397 6.52 -24.88 -1.61
C LYS A 397 6.97 -24.07 -2.84
N ASN A 398 6.45 -22.84 -2.98
CA ASN A 398 6.89 -21.89 -3.99
C ASN A 398 7.27 -20.59 -3.28
N PRO A 399 8.57 -20.35 -3.05
CA PRO A 399 9.02 -19.20 -2.29
C PRO A 399 8.77 -17.86 -3.00
N ASP A 400 8.68 -17.86 -4.33
CA ASP A 400 8.48 -16.64 -5.13
C ASP A 400 7.08 -16.05 -4.94
N ARG A 401 6.08 -16.90 -4.63
CA ARG A 401 4.73 -16.44 -4.23
C ARG A 401 4.70 -15.70 -2.89
N ALA A 402 5.78 -15.77 -2.11
CA ALA A 402 5.96 -15.08 -0.83
C ALA A 402 7.16 -14.12 -0.87
N ALA A 403 7.67 -13.76 -2.05
CA ALA A 403 8.86 -12.94 -2.22
C ALA A 403 8.77 -11.57 -1.52
N SER A 404 7.57 -11.00 -1.43
CA SER A 404 7.28 -9.76 -0.70
C SER A 404 7.38 -9.85 0.82
N LEU A 405 7.30 -11.07 1.37
CA LEU A 405 7.37 -11.31 2.81
C LEU A 405 8.81 -11.63 3.25
N ARG A 406 9.67 -12.08 2.31
CA ARG A 406 11.10 -12.40 2.56
C ARG A 406 11.93 -11.23 3.04
N SER A 407 11.48 -10.02 2.74
CA SER A 407 12.14 -8.78 3.11
C SER A 407 11.81 -8.28 4.50
N LEU A 408 10.87 -8.91 5.21
CA LEU A 408 10.54 -8.53 6.58
C LEU A 408 11.65 -9.01 7.51
N PRO A 409 12.31 -8.13 8.30
CA PRO A 409 13.41 -8.53 9.18
C PRO A 409 12.97 -9.46 10.31
N SER A 410 11.68 -9.42 10.67
CA SER A 410 11.08 -10.36 11.61
C SER A 410 10.61 -11.67 10.96
N VAL A 411 10.87 -11.90 9.67
CA VAL A 411 10.42 -13.10 8.95
C VAL A 411 11.58 -13.87 8.35
N GLU A 412 11.76 -15.10 8.81
CA GLU A 412 12.72 -16.02 8.22
C GLU A 412 12.01 -16.97 7.25
N PHE A 413 12.58 -17.21 6.07
CA PHE A 413 12.03 -18.17 5.12
C PHE A 413 12.77 -19.48 5.15
N HIS A 414 12.02 -20.56 5.37
CA HIS A 414 12.53 -21.91 5.23
C HIS A 414 11.84 -22.59 4.04
N ALA A 415 12.59 -22.94 3.01
CA ALA A 415 12.05 -23.67 1.86
C ALA A 415 11.74 -25.11 2.27
N GLY A 416 10.57 -25.64 1.90
CA GLY A 416 10.20 -27.02 2.20
C GLY A 416 8.86 -27.42 1.58
N ASP A 417 8.70 -28.70 1.27
CA ASP A 417 7.48 -29.30 0.73
C ASP A 417 6.94 -30.36 1.70
N LEU A 418 5.65 -30.30 2.06
CA LEU A 418 5.01 -31.27 2.96
C LEU A 418 4.96 -32.65 2.30
N ALA A 419 4.89 -32.69 0.97
CA ALA A 419 4.95 -33.92 0.22
C ALA A 419 6.35 -34.57 0.24
N GLN A 420 7.37 -33.87 0.73
CA GLN A 420 8.77 -34.33 0.81
C GLN A 420 9.30 -34.16 2.23
N PRO A 421 9.04 -35.11 3.15
CA PRO A 421 9.42 -35.03 4.56
C PRO A 421 10.86 -34.60 4.83
N GLY A 422 11.83 -35.09 4.03
CA GLY A 422 13.25 -34.74 4.17
C GLY A 422 13.54 -33.24 3.98
N SER A 423 12.69 -32.53 3.23
CA SER A 423 12.82 -31.09 3.02
C SER A 423 12.40 -30.23 4.23
N LEU A 424 11.88 -30.86 5.30
CA LEU A 424 11.44 -30.15 6.50
C LEU A 424 12.53 -30.11 7.58
N ARG A 425 13.69 -30.72 7.34
CA ARG A 425 14.72 -30.88 8.36
C ARG A 425 15.17 -29.54 8.91
N GLY A 426 15.09 -29.37 10.24
CA GLY A 426 15.52 -28.16 10.94
C GLY A 426 14.54 -26.99 10.81
N CYS A 427 13.39 -27.16 10.15
CA CYS A 427 12.46 -26.05 9.91
C CYS A 427 11.90 -25.42 11.19
N ALA A 428 11.84 -26.17 12.30
CA ALA A 428 11.33 -25.70 13.58
C ALA A 428 12.42 -25.18 14.53
N GLY A 429 13.71 -25.21 14.13
CA GLY A 429 14.81 -24.82 15.02
C GLY A 429 14.71 -23.36 15.50
N GLY A 430 14.68 -23.15 16.82
CA GLY A 430 14.54 -21.81 17.42
C GLY A 430 13.10 -21.28 17.48
N CYS A 431 12.09 -22.06 17.10
CA CYS A 431 10.68 -21.67 17.24
C CYS A 431 10.11 -22.11 18.59
N SER A 432 9.47 -21.19 19.33
CA SER A 432 8.69 -21.54 20.54
C SER A 432 7.29 -22.08 20.19
N ILE A 433 6.68 -21.59 19.11
CA ILE A 433 5.33 -22.00 18.70
C ILE A 433 5.35 -22.32 17.21
N VAL A 434 4.69 -23.42 16.83
CA VAL A 434 4.48 -23.82 15.44
C VAL A 434 2.99 -23.82 15.13
N TYR A 435 2.58 -23.01 14.14
CA TYR A 435 1.23 -23.02 13.57
C TYR A 435 1.23 -23.82 12.26
N HIS A 436 0.69 -25.04 12.28
CA HIS A 436 0.58 -25.88 11.10
C HIS A 436 -0.74 -25.61 10.36
N LEU A 437 -0.69 -24.70 9.39
CA LEU A 437 -1.84 -24.23 8.60
C LEU A 437 -1.91 -24.82 7.18
N ALA A 438 -0.88 -25.53 6.76
CA ALA A 438 -0.76 -26.01 5.38
C ALA A 438 -1.53 -27.32 5.18
N ALA A 439 -2.29 -27.41 4.10
CA ALA A 439 -3.00 -28.62 3.70
C ALA A 439 -3.25 -28.69 2.19
N LYS A 440 -3.37 -29.91 1.65
CA LYS A 440 -4.00 -30.15 0.36
C LYS A 440 -5.51 -30.26 0.57
N MET A 441 -6.25 -29.22 0.15
CA MET A 441 -7.71 -29.11 0.35
C MET A 441 -8.54 -29.56 -0.86
N HIS A 442 -7.98 -29.51 -2.06
CA HIS A 442 -8.68 -29.77 -3.32
C HIS A 442 -8.12 -31.00 -4.05
N GLY A 443 -8.92 -31.54 -4.95
CA GLY A 443 -8.59 -32.69 -5.80
C GLY A 443 -9.10 -34.03 -5.24
N SER A 444 -9.17 -35.02 -6.12
CA SER A 444 -9.56 -36.40 -5.78
C SER A 444 -8.36 -37.34 -5.58
N ASP A 445 -7.14 -36.82 -5.64
CA ASP A 445 -5.92 -37.63 -5.50
C ASP A 445 -5.63 -37.93 -4.02
N TRP A 446 -5.87 -39.19 -3.65
CA TRP A 446 -5.59 -39.74 -2.34
C TRP A 446 -4.09 -39.79 -2.02
N ALA A 447 -3.24 -40.10 -2.99
CA ALA A 447 -1.81 -40.26 -2.75
C ALA A 447 -1.18 -38.92 -2.36
N SER A 448 -1.43 -37.87 -3.14
CA SER A 448 -0.96 -36.52 -2.81
C SER A 448 -1.59 -35.98 -1.53
N SER A 449 -2.88 -36.24 -1.28
CA SER A 449 -3.56 -35.79 -0.05
C SER A 449 -2.95 -36.45 1.19
N ARG A 450 -2.67 -37.76 1.15
CA ARG A 450 -2.00 -38.48 2.24
C ARG A 450 -0.56 -38.00 2.44
N ALA A 451 0.20 -37.84 1.35
CA ALA A 451 1.58 -37.35 1.43
C ALA A 451 1.66 -35.98 2.13
N VAL A 452 0.79 -35.03 1.78
CA VAL A 452 0.80 -33.69 2.36
C VAL A 452 0.18 -33.66 3.76
N ASN A 453 -1.05 -34.15 3.92
CA ASN A 453 -1.84 -33.93 5.13
C ASN A 453 -1.47 -34.90 6.25
N ILE A 454 -0.94 -36.10 5.93
CA ILE A 454 -0.61 -37.12 6.92
C ILE A 454 0.91 -37.18 7.09
N THR A 455 1.63 -37.62 6.06
CA THR A 455 3.08 -37.86 6.14
C THR A 455 3.83 -36.56 6.41
N GLY A 456 3.49 -35.48 5.70
CA GLY A 456 4.07 -34.16 5.93
C GLY A 456 3.76 -33.59 7.31
N THR A 457 2.56 -33.83 7.84
CA THR A 457 2.17 -33.41 9.20
C THR A 457 2.99 -34.16 10.24
N GLN A 458 3.12 -35.49 10.12
CA GLN A 458 3.97 -36.29 11.00
C GLN A 458 5.42 -35.79 11.00
N ALA A 459 5.98 -35.52 9.82
CA ALA A 459 7.33 -35.02 9.69
C ALA A 459 7.51 -33.66 10.38
N LEU A 460 6.55 -32.73 10.23
CA LEU A 460 6.61 -31.43 10.90
C LEU A 460 6.49 -31.55 12.43
N ILE A 461 5.69 -32.49 12.93
CA ILE A 461 5.63 -32.80 14.37
C ILE A 461 6.98 -33.30 14.85
N ASP A 462 7.63 -34.21 14.11
CA ASP A 462 8.93 -34.76 14.49
C ASP A 462 10.03 -33.69 14.50
N GLU A 463 9.98 -32.72 13.58
CA GLU A 463 10.88 -31.55 13.60
C GLU A 463 10.58 -30.61 14.77
N SER A 464 9.30 -30.38 15.07
CA SER A 464 8.87 -29.52 16.19
C SER A 464 9.30 -30.12 17.54
N PHE A 465 9.13 -31.43 17.70
CA PHE A 465 9.63 -32.16 18.86
C PHE A 465 11.15 -32.06 18.97
N ARG A 466 11.89 -32.28 17.87
CA ARG A 466 13.35 -32.18 17.87
C ARG A 466 13.87 -30.79 18.22
N ALA A 467 13.15 -29.75 17.81
CA ALA A 467 13.49 -28.37 18.10
C ALA A 467 13.08 -27.91 19.51
N GLY A 468 12.35 -28.73 20.28
CA GLY A 468 11.87 -28.36 21.60
C GLY A 468 10.79 -27.28 21.58
N VAL A 469 9.90 -27.31 20.58
CA VAL A 469 8.79 -26.36 20.45
C VAL A 469 7.86 -26.44 21.67
N ASP A 470 7.58 -25.30 22.29
CA ASP A 470 6.70 -25.19 23.46
C ASP A 470 5.22 -25.44 23.11
N ARG A 471 4.82 -25.12 21.88
CA ARG A 471 3.45 -25.37 21.41
C ARG A 471 3.29 -25.65 19.93
N PHE A 472 2.53 -26.68 19.61
CA PHE A 472 2.15 -27.03 18.24
C PHE A 472 0.65 -26.86 18.03
N VAL A 473 0.25 -25.84 17.29
CA VAL A 473 -1.15 -25.57 16.95
C VAL A 473 -1.44 -26.14 15.56
N TYR A 474 -2.27 -27.18 15.52
CA TYR A 474 -2.70 -27.82 14.29
C TYR A 474 -4.04 -27.25 13.82
N ALA A 475 -4.05 -26.62 12.64
CA ALA A 475 -5.29 -26.18 12.01
C ALA A 475 -5.99 -27.35 11.34
N SER A 476 -6.96 -27.95 12.02
CA SER A 476 -7.91 -28.88 11.44
C SER A 476 -9.13 -28.15 10.85
N THR A 477 -10.23 -28.88 10.63
CA THR A 477 -11.45 -28.36 10.00
C THR A 477 -12.69 -28.98 10.62
N ILE A 478 -13.80 -28.25 10.67
CA ILE A 478 -15.12 -28.81 11.01
C ILE A 478 -15.59 -29.89 10.00
N GLY A 479 -14.89 -30.04 8.86
CA GLY A 479 -15.10 -31.14 7.92
C GLY A 479 -14.92 -32.53 8.52
N VAL A 480 -14.19 -32.67 9.62
CA VAL A 480 -14.00 -33.96 10.33
C VAL A 480 -15.30 -34.53 10.91
N TYR A 481 -16.34 -33.70 11.06
CA TYR A 481 -17.67 -34.13 11.49
C TYR A 481 -18.54 -34.65 10.33
N GLY A 482 -18.09 -34.55 9.07
CA GLY A 482 -18.84 -35.04 7.91
C GLY A 482 -20.26 -34.45 7.82
N LEU A 483 -21.27 -35.32 7.84
CA LEU A 483 -22.69 -34.93 7.79
C LEU A 483 -23.41 -35.07 9.14
N ALA A 484 -22.68 -34.98 10.25
CA ALA A 484 -23.27 -34.92 11.59
C ALA A 484 -24.42 -33.89 11.62
N LYS A 485 -25.49 -34.27 12.33
CA LYS A 485 -26.76 -33.53 12.35
C LYS A 485 -27.08 -32.92 13.71
N ASP A 486 -26.19 -33.13 14.67
CA ASP A 486 -26.31 -32.71 16.06
C ASP A 486 -26.44 -31.19 16.16
N ASP A 487 -27.17 -30.74 17.17
CA ASP A 487 -27.38 -29.33 17.49
C ASP A 487 -27.35 -29.15 19.01
N PRO A 488 -26.21 -28.74 19.60
CA PRO A 488 -24.94 -28.44 18.94
C PRO A 488 -24.07 -29.66 18.63
N ILE A 489 -23.25 -29.58 17.58
CA ILE A 489 -22.02 -30.37 17.43
C ILE A 489 -20.97 -29.77 18.38
N THR A 490 -20.33 -30.63 19.17
CA THR A 490 -19.28 -30.27 20.12
C THR A 490 -17.96 -30.96 19.79
N GLU A 491 -16.90 -30.68 20.54
CA GLU A 491 -15.59 -31.30 20.37
C GLU A 491 -15.59 -32.81 20.68
N GLU A 492 -16.56 -33.26 21.48
CA GLU A 492 -16.82 -34.65 21.84
C GLU A 492 -17.60 -35.42 20.78
N THR A 493 -18.24 -34.72 19.83
CA THR A 493 -18.97 -35.37 18.73
C THR A 493 -18.00 -36.24 17.92
N PRO A 494 -18.29 -37.54 17.72
CA PRO A 494 -17.42 -38.42 16.95
C PRO A 494 -17.26 -37.97 15.51
N TRP A 495 -16.15 -38.37 14.90
CA TRP A 495 -15.98 -38.21 13.47
C TRP A 495 -17.03 -39.03 12.71
N THR A 496 -17.48 -38.46 11.60
CA THR A 496 -18.32 -39.17 10.64
C THR A 496 -17.51 -39.44 9.39
N GLU A 497 -17.57 -40.66 8.89
CA GLU A 497 -16.94 -40.99 7.62
C GLU A 497 -17.54 -40.16 6.50
N TYR A 498 -16.66 -39.50 5.74
CA TYR A 498 -17.03 -38.75 4.56
C TYR A 498 -16.00 -39.03 3.48
N ASN A 499 -16.45 -39.60 2.36
CA ASN A 499 -15.58 -40.05 1.27
C ASN A 499 -15.05 -38.86 0.44
N LEU A 500 -14.28 -37.98 1.09
CA LEU A 500 -13.50 -36.90 0.50
C LEU A 500 -12.08 -36.97 1.04
N PRO A 501 -11.05 -37.02 0.16
CA PRO A 501 -9.66 -37.12 0.57
C PRO A 501 -9.25 -36.09 1.63
N TYR A 502 -9.70 -34.84 1.49
CA TYR A 502 -9.37 -33.79 2.46
C TYR A 502 -9.91 -34.12 3.87
N PHE A 503 -11.20 -34.42 4.04
CA PHE A 503 -11.77 -34.66 5.37
C PHE A 503 -11.20 -35.91 6.02
N THR A 504 -11.08 -37.01 5.26
CA THR A 504 -10.51 -38.27 5.76
C THR A 504 -9.06 -38.09 6.19
N THR A 505 -8.23 -37.43 5.37
CA THR A 505 -6.82 -37.21 5.73
C THR A 505 -6.64 -36.22 6.88
N LYS A 506 -7.55 -35.26 7.08
CA LYS A 506 -7.54 -34.38 8.26
C LYS A 506 -7.94 -35.12 9.54
N GLN A 507 -8.90 -36.04 9.48
CA GLN A 507 -9.22 -36.95 10.60
C GLN A 507 -8.01 -37.82 10.96
N GLU A 508 -7.37 -38.46 9.97
CA GLU A 508 -6.18 -39.28 10.21
C GLU A 508 -5.03 -38.45 10.81
N ALA A 509 -4.82 -37.24 10.32
CA ALA A 509 -3.82 -36.31 10.85
C ALA A 509 -4.15 -35.83 12.28
N GLU A 510 -5.42 -35.60 12.64
CA GLU A 510 -5.82 -35.33 14.03
C GLU A 510 -5.39 -36.47 14.97
N ARG A 511 -5.53 -37.74 14.56
CA ARG A 511 -5.06 -38.89 15.38
C ARG A 511 -3.55 -38.83 15.61
N ILE A 512 -2.79 -38.49 14.58
CA ILE A 512 -1.32 -38.40 14.64
C ILE A 512 -0.87 -37.26 15.56
N VAL A 513 -1.48 -36.08 15.40
CA VAL A 513 -1.23 -34.92 16.25
C VAL A 513 -1.52 -35.27 17.70
N TRP A 514 -2.68 -35.86 17.98
CA TRP A 514 -3.09 -36.21 19.33
C TRP A 514 -2.16 -37.23 20.00
N LYS A 515 -1.74 -38.27 19.27
CA LYS A 515 -0.75 -39.25 19.74
C LYS A 515 0.62 -38.64 20.07
N SER A 516 0.90 -37.43 19.60
CA SER A 516 2.16 -36.75 19.88
C SER A 516 2.11 -35.87 21.13
N TYR A 517 0.96 -35.76 21.80
CA TYR A 517 0.77 -34.91 22.96
C TYR A 517 1.75 -35.21 24.10
N ASP A 518 2.04 -36.49 24.35
CA ASP A 518 2.94 -36.93 25.44
C ASP A 518 4.38 -36.40 25.30
N ARG A 519 4.77 -35.98 24.09
CA ARG A 519 6.12 -35.49 23.79
C ARG A 519 6.16 -34.04 23.29
N LEU A 520 5.05 -33.50 22.81
CA LEU A 520 4.93 -32.17 22.22
C LEU A 520 3.57 -31.57 22.62
N PRO A 521 3.51 -30.42 23.30
CA PRO A 521 2.23 -29.82 23.66
C PRO A 521 1.44 -29.40 22.42
N VAL A 522 0.45 -30.21 22.03
CA VAL A 522 -0.38 -29.98 20.83
C VAL A 522 -1.73 -29.34 21.17
N VAL A 523 -2.25 -28.54 20.24
CA VAL A 523 -3.61 -28.00 20.24
C VAL A 523 -4.26 -28.25 18.88
N VAL A 524 -5.49 -28.75 18.85
CA VAL A 524 -6.22 -28.97 17.59
C VAL A 524 -7.31 -27.91 17.44
N ALA A 525 -7.21 -27.10 16.39
CA ALA A 525 -8.18 -26.08 16.02
C ALA A 525 -9.06 -26.57 14.86
N ARG A 526 -10.31 -26.96 15.11
CA ARG A 526 -11.28 -27.32 14.07
C ARG A 526 -11.92 -26.06 13.50
N ILE A 527 -11.33 -25.54 12.42
CA ILE A 527 -11.71 -24.26 11.81
C ILE A 527 -13.03 -24.40 11.02
N GLY A 528 -13.92 -23.42 11.22
CA GLY A 528 -15.19 -23.27 10.51
C GLY A 528 -15.07 -22.85 9.04
N ASP A 529 -16.20 -22.41 8.46
CA ASP A 529 -16.22 -21.86 7.09
C ASP A 529 -15.61 -20.46 7.10
N ALA A 530 -14.30 -20.38 6.83
CA ALA A 530 -13.59 -19.12 6.91
C ALA A 530 -14.07 -18.12 5.84
N ILE A 531 -14.54 -16.96 6.28
CA ILE A 531 -15.03 -15.86 5.43
C ILE A 531 -14.23 -14.59 5.67
N GLY A 532 -14.25 -13.67 4.70
CA GLY A 532 -13.71 -12.33 4.87
C GLY A 532 -12.60 -11.96 3.90
N PRO A 533 -12.00 -10.78 4.10
CA PRO A 533 -10.96 -10.25 3.22
C PRO A 533 -9.82 -11.24 2.96
N GLY A 534 -9.57 -11.53 1.68
CA GLY A 534 -8.50 -12.43 1.25
C GLY A 534 -8.83 -13.93 1.32
N GLN A 535 -10.03 -14.32 1.74
CA GLN A 535 -10.47 -15.71 1.65
C GLN A 535 -10.86 -16.09 0.22
N THR A 536 -10.29 -17.19 -0.27
CA THR A 536 -10.45 -17.61 -1.67
C THR A 536 -11.80 -18.26 -1.91
N PHE A 537 -12.10 -19.38 -1.25
CA PHE A 537 -13.25 -20.20 -1.63
C PHE A 537 -14.59 -19.55 -1.25
N TRP A 538 -14.80 -19.27 0.05
CA TRP A 538 -16.08 -18.77 0.55
C TRP A 538 -16.38 -17.31 0.17
N SER A 539 -15.42 -16.56 -0.39
CA SER A 539 -15.65 -15.19 -0.86
C SER A 539 -15.43 -15.05 -2.36
N ILE A 540 -14.19 -15.13 -2.84
CA ILE A 540 -13.85 -14.84 -4.25
C ILE A 540 -14.46 -15.89 -5.21
N THR A 541 -14.24 -17.17 -4.96
CA THR A 541 -14.70 -18.25 -5.87
C THR A 541 -16.22 -18.29 -5.98
N LEU A 542 -16.94 -18.20 -4.85
CA LEU A 542 -18.41 -18.16 -4.89
C LEU A 542 -18.95 -16.94 -5.64
N LEU A 543 -18.31 -15.78 -5.47
CA LEU A 543 -18.64 -14.57 -6.21
C LEU A 543 -18.42 -14.75 -7.72
N GLU A 544 -17.30 -15.37 -8.14
CA GLU A 544 -17.02 -15.64 -9.56
C GLU A 544 -18.04 -16.62 -10.17
N ILE A 545 -18.41 -17.67 -9.43
CA ILE A 545 -19.44 -18.63 -9.84
C ILE A 545 -20.81 -17.93 -9.95
N ALA A 546 -21.14 -17.03 -9.02
CA ALA A 546 -22.36 -16.23 -9.08
C ALA A 546 -22.35 -15.29 -10.29
N ASN A 547 -21.22 -14.63 -10.58
CA ASN A 547 -21.04 -13.80 -11.76
C ASN A 547 -21.26 -14.56 -13.07
N ARG A 548 -20.90 -15.85 -13.13
CA ARG A 548 -21.18 -16.72 -14.29
C ARG A 548 -22.62 -17.26 -14.34
N GLY A 549 -23.45 -16.95 -13.34
CA GLY A 549 -24.83 -17.44 -13.23
C GLY A 549 -24.93 -18.92 -12.83
N LEU A 550 -23.81 -19.53 -12.41
CA LEU A 550 -23.69 -20.94 -12.09
C LEU A 550 -23.97 -21.23 -10.60
N LEU A 551 -23.95 -20.21 -9.74
CA LEU A 551 -24.22 -20.38 -8.32
C LEU A 551 -25.74 -20.54 -8.12
N LYS A 552 -26.20 -21.78 -7.96
CA LYS A 552 -27.61 -22.08 -7.71
C LYS A 552 -27.84 -22.29 -6.22
N LEU A 553 -28.96 -21.76 -5.73
CA LEU A 553 -29.38 -21.98 -4.35
C LEU A 553 -29.95 -23.39 -4.20
N PRO A 554 -29.70 -24.08 -3.07
CA PRO A 554 -30.58 -25.15 -2.64
C PRO A 554 -31.99 -24.62 -2.43
N LEU A 555 -33.01 -25.48 -2.64
CA LEU A 555 -34.34 -25.19 -2.10
C LEU A 555 -34.25 -24.98 -0.58
N ASP A 556 -35.03 -24.04 -0.06
CA ASP A 556 -35.01 -23.68 1.36
C ASP A 556 -35.36 -24.86 2.29
N SER A 557 -36.21 -25.78 1.83
CA SER A 557 -36.52 -27.03 2.53
C SER A 557 -35.36 -28.05 2.54
N GLN A 558 -34.37 -27.87 1.67
CA GLN A 558 -33.24 -28.79 1.49
C GLN A 558 -31.92 -28.18 1.96
N THR A 559 -31.84 -26.87 2.25
CA THR A 559 -30.57 -26.19 2.59
C THR A 559 -29.90 -26.75 3.85
N GLY A 560 -28.57 -26.78 3.85
CA GLY A 560 -27.76 -27.04 5.04
C GLY A 560 -27.51 -25.79 5.88
N THR A 561 -26.54 -25.95 6.78
CA THR A 561 -26.01 -24.95 7.70
C THR A 561 -24.51 -24.77 7.44
N LEU A 562 -24.09 -23.52 7.30
CA LEU A 562 -22.71 -23.08 7.39
C LEU A 562 -22.43 -22.64 8.83
N ASN A 563 -21.20 -22.87 9.30
CA ASN A 563 -20.71 -22.47 10.62
C ASN A 563 -19.50 -21.54 10.38
N PRO A 564 -19.73 -20.23 10.15
CA PRO A 564 -18.68 -19.33 9.68
C PRO A 564 -17.66 -18.96 10.76
N ILE A 565 -16.48 -18.55 10.30
CA ILE A 565 -15.47 -17.86 11.10
C ILE A 565 -14.89 -16.70 10.29
N TYR A 566 -14.99 -15.48 10.82
CA TYR A 566 -14.40 -14.30 10.17
C TYR A 566 -12.87 -14.34 10.26
N ILE A 567 -12.19 -13.92 9.19
CA ILE A 567 -10.74 -14.09 9.05
C ILE A 567 -9.92 -13.45 10.18
N ASP A 568 -10.33 -12.30 10.69
CA ASP A 568 -9.63 -11.64 11.79
C ASP A 568 -9.90 -12.34 13.14
N ASN A 569 -11.14 -12.75 13.39
CA ASN A 569 -11.49 -13.56 14.58
C ASN A 569 -10.73 -14.89 14.58
N LEU A 570 -10.57 -15.53 13.40
CA LEU A 570 -9.79 -16.75 13.24
C LEU A 570 -8.32 -16.55 13.63
N ILE A 571 -7.71 -15.45 13.18
CA ILE A 571 -6.31 -15.17 13.50
C ILE A 571 -6.16 -14.94 15.00
N ASP A 572 -7.05 -14.16 15.61
CA ASP A 572 -7.03 -13.90 17.06
C ASP A 572 -7.22 -15.20 17.86
N ALA A 573 -8.13 -16.08 17.42
CA ALA A 573 -8.32 -17.41 18.01
C ALA A 573 -7.06 -18.29 17.90
N LEU A 574 -6.44 -18.37 16.72
CA LEU A 574 -5.22 -19.17 16.52
C LEU A 574 -4.08 -18.65 17.42
N LEU A 575 -3.87 -17.33 17.46
CA LEU A 575 -2.85 -16.73 18.32
C LEU A 575 -3.08 -17.06 19.79
N LEU A 576 -4.33 -16.94 20.26
CA LEU A 576 -4.70 -17.32 21.62
C LEU A 576 -4.43 -18.80 21.90
N LEU A 577 -4.76 -19.71 20.99
CA LEU A 577 -4.46 -21.14 21.15
C LEU A 577 -2.95 -21.41 21.25
N GLY A 578 -2.14 -20.60 20.57
CA GLY A 578 -0.68 -20.66 20.64
C GLY A 578 -0.08 -20.21 21.98
N THR A 579 -0.77 -19.35 22.74
CA THR A 579 -0.20 -18.71 23.93
C THR A 579 -0.93 -19.04 25.24
N HIS A 580 -2.24 -19.31 25.20
CA HIS A 580 -3.06 -19.53 26.39
C HIS A 580 -2.67 -20.80 27.16
N PRO A 581 -2.39 -20.75 28.48
CA PRO A 581 -1.82 -21.87 29.24
C PRO A 581 -2.71 -23.12 29.27
N THR A 582 -4.03 -22.97 29.21
CA THR A 582 -5.01 -24.08 29.26
C THR A 582 -5.28 -24.73 27.89
N ALA A 583 -4.73 -24.19 26.80
CA ALA A 583 -5.01 -24.69 25.45
C ALA A 583 -4.35 -26.04 25.09
N PRO A 584 -3.11 -26.36 25.51
CA PRO A 584 -2.48 -27.65 25.23
C PRO A 584 -3.32 -28.85 25.68
N GLY A 585 -3.29 -29.93 24.89
CA GLY A 585 -4.04 -31.14 25.19
C GLY A 585 -5.54 -30.94 25.05
N GLN A 586 -5.96 -30.04 24.16
CA GLN A 586 -7.37 -29.78 23.89
C GLN A 586 -7.63 -29.69 22.39
N ILE A 587 -8.88 -30.01 22.05
CA ILE A 587 -9.49 -29.75 20.75
C ILE A 587 -10.47 -28.60 20.96
N PHE A 588 -10.54 -27.68 20.00
CA PHE A 588 -11.46 -26.55 19.97
C PHE A 588 -12.12 -26.39 18.60
N ASN A 589 -13.43 -26.16 18.60
CA ASN A 589 -14.17 -25.66 17.45
C ASN A 589 -13.99 -24.15 17.33
N VAL A 590 -13.35 -23.72 16.24
CA VAL A 590 -13.03 -22.32 15.98
C VAL A 590 -14.05 -21.75 14.98
N VAL A 591 -15.15 -21.24 15.53
CA VAL A 591 -16.29 -20.63 14.82
C VAL A 591 -16.74 -19.36 15.53
N ASP A 592 -17.41 -18.45 14.83
CA ASP A 592 -17.94 -17.22 15.44
C ASP A 592 -19.28 -17.43 16.18
N GLY A 593 -19.85 -18.63 16.15
CA GLY A 593 -21.08 -18.95 16.89
C GLY A 593 -22.37 -18.40 16.29
N PHE A 594 -22.38 -18.07 14.99
CA PHE A 594 -23.60 -17.75 14.24
C PHE A 594 -23.85 -18.75 13.09
N PRO A 595 -24.36 -19.96 13.35
CA PRO A 595 -24.75 -20.87 12.28
C PRO A 595 -25.76 -20.20 11.33
N ILE A 596 -25.49 -20.24 10.02
CA ILE A 596 -26.31 -19.61 8.98
C ILE A 596 -26.75 -20.64 7.96
N ARG A 597 -27.99 -20.52 7.45
CA ARG A 597 -28.45 -21.41 6.37
C ARG A 597 -27.61 -21.18 5.12
N SER A 598 -27.16 -22.24 4.47
CA SER A 598 -26.35 -22.13 3.25
C SER A 598 -27.07 -21.32 2.15
N SER A 599 -28.40 -21.43 2.05
CA SER A 599 -29.21 -20.62 1.14
C SER A 599 -29.16 -19.12 1.45
N ASP A 600 -29.13 -18.74 2.73
CA ASP A 600 -29.06 -17.33 3.13
C ASP A 600 -27.69 -16.74 2.83
N TYR A 601 -26.61 -17.50 3.03
CA TYR A 601 -25.27 -17.08 2.65
C TYR A 601 -25.13 -16.91 1.12
N PHE A 602 -25.61 -17.86 0.34
CA PHE A 602 -25.60 -17.74 -1.13
C PHE A 602 -26.48 -16.59 -1.63
N ARG A 603 -27.60 -16.31 -0.95
CA ARG A 603 -28.43 -15.15 -1.24
C ARG A 603 -27.69 -13.85 -0.96
N PHE A 604 -26.89 -13.79 0.11
CA PHE A 604 -25.96 -12.69 0.36
C PHE A 604 -24.96 -12.52 -0.79
N ILE A 605 -24.32 -13.59 -1.26
CA ILE A 605 -23.41 -13.53 -2.42
C ILE A 605 -24.12 -13.02 -3.68
N HIS A 606 -25.33 -13.51 -3.99
CA HIS A 606 -26.12 -13.00 -5.12
C HIS A 606 -26.47 -11.51 -4.97
N LYS A 607 -26.84 -11.09 -3.76
CA LYS A 607 -27.16 -9.69 -3.45
C LYS A 607 -25.98 -8.77 -3.73
N ILE A 608 -24.79 -9.09 -3.20
CA ILE A 608 -23.61 -8.22 -3.38
C ILE A 608 -23.14 -8.17 -4.83
N VAL A 609 -23.36 -9.25 -5.61
CA VAL A 609 -23.05 -9.31 -7.05
C VAL A 609 -24.11 -8.60 -7.92
N GLY A 610 -25.26 -8.25 -7.34
CA GLY A 610 -26.36 -7.64 -8.10
C GLY A 610 -27.08 -8.64 -9.02
N LYS A 611 -27.10 -9.93 -8.68
CA LYS A 611 -27.78 -10.97 -9.47
C LYS A 611 -28.96 -11.59 -8.72
N LYS A 612 -29.95 -12.06 -9.49
CA LYS A 612 -31.10 -12.78 -8.95
C LYS A 612 -30.69 -14.20 -8.58
N ALA A 613 -30.96 -14.57 -7.35
CA ALA A 613 -30.71 -15.92 -6.87
C ALA A 613 -31.79 -16.89 -7.39
N THR A 614 -31.38 -17.99 -8.02
CA THR A 614 -32.29 -19.04 -8.51
C THR A 614 -32.13 -20.30 -7.66
N ALA A 615 -33.22 -20.80 -7.09
CA ALA A 615 -33.23 -22.03 -6.32
C ALA A 615 -33.57 -23.24 -7.20
N LEU A 616 -32.86 -24.35 -6.99
CA LEU A 616 -33.09 -25.61 -7.68
C LEU A 616 -33.11 -26.78 -6.67
N PRO A 617 -33.91 -27.83 -6.93
CA PRO A 617 -33.79 -29.11 -6.24
C PRO A 617 -32.35 -29.63 -6.25
N PHE A 618 -31.90 -30.19 -5.12
CA PHE A 618 -30.50 -30.61 -4.96
C PHE A 618 -30.04 -31.59 -6.06
N PHE A 619 -30.91 -32.51 -6.49
CA PHE A 619 -30.54 -33.51 -7.50
C PHE A 619 -30.14 -32.87 -8.84
N LEU A 620 -30.70 -31.70 -9.20
CA LEU A 620 -30.31 -30.96 -10.40
C LEU A 620 -28.94 -30.29 -10.22
N VAL A 621 -28.70 -29.68 -9.06
CA VAL A 621 -27.39 -29.07 -8.74
C VAL A 621 -26.29 -30.13 -8.72
N LYS A 622 -26.58 -31.29 -8.10
CA LYS A 622 -25.69 -32.46 -8.08
C LYS A 622 -25.41 -33.01 -9.47
N GLY A 623 -26.43 -33.12 -10.32
CA GLY A 623 -26.29 -33.56 -11.71
C GLY A 623 -25.36 -32.64 -12.50
N GLY A 624 -25.58 -31.33 -12.43
CA GLY A 624 -24.71 -30.35 -13.09
C GLY A 624 -23.26 -30.40 -12.62
N ALA A 625 -23.03 -30.51 -11.30
CA ALA A 625 -21.68 -30.66 -10.74
C ALA A 625 -20.99 -31.96 -11.22
N THR A 626 -21.76 -33.04 -11.41
CA THR A 626 -21.24 -34.31 -11.93
C THR A 626 -20.73 -34.16 -13.36
N VAL A 627 -21.51 -33.48 -14.21
CA VAL A 627 -21.14 -33.22 -15.61
C VAL A 627 -19.89 -32.33 -15.70
N LEU A 628 -19.86 -31.24 -14.92
CA LEU A 628 -18.69 -30.34 -14.88
C LEU A 628 -17.41 -31.07 -14.46
N MET A 629 -17.50 -31.86 -13.38
CA MET A 629 -16.37 -32.67 -12.91
C MET A 629 -15.88 -33.65 -13.99
N TRP A 630 -16.78 -34.28 -14.74
CA TRP A 630 -16.41 -35.16 -15.86
C TRP A 630 -15.72 -34.41 -17.00
N LEU A 631 -16.22 -33.23 -17.37
CA LEU A 631 -15.61 -32.39 -18.40
C LEU A 631 -14.20 -31.92 -18.01
N GLU A 632 -14.00 -31.53 -16.75
CA GLU A 632 -12.69 -31.14 -16.23
C GLU A 632 -11.69 -32.31 -16.29
N LYS A 633 -12.13 -33.52 -15.91
CA LYS A 633 -11.31 -34.73 -16.01
C LYS A 633 -10.93 -35.07 -17.45
N LEU A 634 -11.86 -34.95 -18.40
CA LEU A 634 -11.58 -35.18 -19.83
C LEU A 634 -10.57 -34.17 -20.38
N GLN A 635 -10.54 -32.95 -19.83
CA GLN A 635 -9.54 -31.92 -20.16
C GLN A 635 -8.20 -32.12 -19.43
N GLY A 636 -8.01 -33.21 -18.68
CA GLY A 636 -6.81 -33.46 -17.89
C GLY A 636 -6.64 -32.51 -16.70
N ARG A 637 -7.70 -31.80 -16.28
CA ARG A 637 -7.68 -30.87 -15.15
C ARG A 637 -8.14 -31.58 -13.88
N GLU A 638 -7.56 -31.23 -12.73
CA GLU A 638 -8.13 -31.62 -11.45
C GLU A 638 -9.45 -30.86 -11.23
N PRO A 639 -10.56 -31.56 -10.89
CA PRO A 639 -11.84 -30.89 -10.73
C PRO A 639 -11.84 -29.89 -9.58
N MET A 640 -12.39 -28.69 -9.81
CA MET A 640 -12.53 -27.67 -8.77
C MET A 640 -13.54 -28.07 -7.69
N THR A 641 -14.55 -28.86 -8.06
CA THR A 641 -15.60 -29.35 -7.15
C THR A 641 -16.03 -30.76 -7.52
N SER A 642 -16.71 -31.44 -6.60
CA SER A 642 -17.29 -32.76 -6.83
C SER A 642 -18.72 -32.80 -6.28
N PRO A 643 -19.58 -33.72 -6.77
CA PRO A 643 -20.91 -33.92 -6.19
C PRO A 643 -20.88 -34.19 -4.68
N THR A 644 -19.83 -34.87 -4.21
CA THR A 644 -19.59 -35.12 -2.78
C THR A 644 -19.19 -33.83 -2.06
N ALA A 645 -18.30 -33.01 -2.60
CA ALA A 645 -17.97 -31.71 -2.01
C ALA A 645 -19.18 -30.77 -1.92
N LEU A 646 -20.07 -30.82 -2.92
CA LEU A 646 -21.32 -30.05 -2.93
C LEU A 646 -22.28 -30.53 -1.83
N LEU A 647 -22.40 -31.85 -1.60
CA LEU A 647 -23.28 -32.42 -0.57
C LEU A 647 -22.92 -31.91 0.84
N TYR A 648 -21.66 -31.59 1.12
CA TYR A 648 -21.24 -31.03 2.40
C TYR A 648 -21.86 -29.65 2.70
N GLN A 649 -22.28 -28.91 1.67
CA GLN A 649 -23.00 -27.65 1.83
C GLN A 649 -24.43 -27.84 2.37
N TYR A 650 -24.90 -29.10 2.41
CA TYR A 650 -26.22 -29.51 2.88
C TYR A 650 -26.19 -30.14 4.28
N ARG A 651 -25.01 -30.15 4.94
CA ARG A 651 -24.87 -30.61 6.34
C ARG A 651 -25.78 -29.82 7.27
N LYS A 652 -26.29 -30.44 8.33
CA LYS A 652 -27.31 -29.82 9.21
C LYS A 652 -26.74 -29.31 10.53
N GLY A 653 -25.66 -29.93 11.01
CA GLY A 653 -25.16 -29.65 12.35
C GLY A 653 -24.68 -28.21 12.55
N LYS A 654 -24.91 -27.73 13.77
CA LYS A 654 -24.60 -26.36 14.20
C LYS A 654 -23.46 -26.39 15.21
N ILE A 655 -22.53 -25.46 15.10
CA ILE A 655 -21.33 -25.42 15.96
C ILE A 655 -21.27 -24.06 16.63
N TYR A 656 -20.94 -24.03 17.92
CA TYR A 656 -20.78 -22.83 18.73
C TYR A 656 -19.45 -22.89 19.49
N PRO A 657 -18.80 -21.76 19.78
CA PRO A 657 -17.46 -21.72 20.39
C PRO A 657 -17.51 -21.81 21.93
N GLU A 658 -18.47 -22.57 22.49
CA GLU A 658 -18.72 -22.59 23.94
C GLU A 658 -17.50 -23.04 24.75
N LYS A 659 -16.76 -24.03 24.24
CA LYS A 659 -15.53 -24.48 24.90
C LYS A 659 -14.43 -23.43 24.89
N MET A 660 -14.26 -22.69 23.79
CA MET A 660 -13.30 -21.59 23.72
C MET A 660 -13.69 -20.44 24.66
N LYS A 661 -14.99 -20.13 24.74
CA LYS A 661 -15.52 -19.09 25.63
C LYS A 661 -15.33 -19.43 27.11
N THR A 662 -15.67 -20.65 27.50
CA THR A 662 -15.60 -21.10 28.89
C THR A 662 -14.17 -21.33 29.37
N LEU A 663 -13.33 -21.95 28.53
CA LEU A 663 -11.99 -22.37 28.93
C LEU A 663 -10.90 -21.32 28.67
N LEU A 664 -11.08 -20.46 27.66
CA LEU A 664 -10.06 -19.50 27.22
C LEU A 664 -10.53 -18.04 27.30
N GLY A 665 -11.79 -17.80 27.70
CA GLY A 665 -12.38 -16.44 27.71
C GLY A 665 -12.52 -15.84 26.31
N TRP A 666 -12.41 -16.63 25.25
CA TRP A 666 -12.44 -16.11 23.88
C TRP A 666 -13.87 -15.88 23.41
N SER A 667 -14.10 -14.77 22.72
CA SER A 667 -15.33 -14.52 21.99
C SER A 667 -14.99 -13.74 20.72
N PRO A 668 -15.74 -13.95 19.62
CA PRO A 668 -15.50 -13.24 18.37
C PRO A 668 -15.69 -11.74 18.58
N ALA A 669 -14.64 -10.97 18.28
CA ALA A 669 -14.68 -9.51 18.41
C ALA A 669 -15.51 -8.85 17.30
N ILE A 670 -15.51 -9.47 16.11
CA ILE A 670 -16.26 -9.01 14.96
C ILE A 670 -17.60 -9.76 14.88
N SER A 671 -18.70 -9.01 14.87
CA SER A 671 -20.05 -9.56 14.72
C SER A 671 -20.33 -10.07 13.30
N LYS A 672 -21.40 -10.86 13.13
CA LYS A 672 -21.85 -11.35 11.82
C LYS A 672 -22.12 -10.20 10.84
N GLU A 673 -22.84 -9.17 11.28
CA GLU A 673 -23.21 -8.02 10.46
C GLU A 673 -21.96 -7.28 9.97
N GLU A 674 -21.01 -7.05 10.88
CA GLU A 674 -19.75 -6.39 10.58
C GLU A 674 -18.85 -7.25 9.69
N ALA A 675 -18.80 -8.56 9.91
CA ALA A 675 -18.06 -9.50 9.08
C ALA A 675 -18.56 -9.47 7.62
N PHE A 676 -19.87 -9.50 7.40
CA PHE A 676 -20.46 -9.43 6.06
C PHE A 676 -20.21 -8.09 5.39
N ARG A 677 -20.42 -6.99 6.12
CA ARG A 677 -20.14 -5.63 5.63
C ARG A 677 -18.69 -5.47 5.21
N ARG A 678 -17.73 -5.83 6.07
CA ARG A 678 -16.29 -5.77 5.75
C ARG A 678 -15.91 -6.66 4.59
N THR A 679 -16.57 -7.81 4.43
CA THR A 679 -16.35 -8.70 3.28
C THR A 679 -16.81 -8.05 1.98
N GLU A 680 -18.02 -7.46 1.97
CA GLU A 680 -18.57 -6.74 0.82
C GLU A 680 -17.71 -5.53 0.46
N ASP A 681 -17.39 -4.68 1.45
CA ASP A 681 -16.54 -3.50 1.28
C ASP A 681 -15.19 -3.88 0.67
N TRP A 682 -14.57 -4.95 1.17
CA TRP A 682 -13.32 -5.45 0.64
C TRP A 682 -13.46 -5.93 -0.80
N LEU A 683 -14.48 -6.74 -1.13
CA LEU A 683 -14.73 -7.22 -2.48
C LEU A 683 -14.95 -6.08 -3.48
N ARG A 684 -15.66 -5.02 -3.07
CA ARG A 684 -15.85 -3.79 -3.87
C ARG A 684 -14.53 -3.05 -4.07
N GLN A 685 -13.76 -2.86 -3.01
CA GLN A 685 -12.42 -2.25 -3.08
C GLN A 685 -11.43 -3.04 -3.96
N GLN A 686 -11.60 -4.36 -4.07
CA GLN A 686 -10.77 -5.21 -4.93
C GLN A 686 -11.20 -5.22 -6.40
N GLY A 687 -12.32 -4.57 -6.74
CA GLY A 687 -12.89 -4.62 -8.09
C GLY A 687 -13.56 -5.96 -8.44
N TYR A 688 -13.83 -6.82 -7.46
CA TYR A 688 -14.65 -8.02 -7.68
C TYR A 688 -16.14 -7.68 -7.82
N LEU A 689 -16.57 -6.56 -7.23
CA LEU A 689 -17.92 -6.01 -7.34
C LEU A 689 -17.85 -4.67 -8.09
N LYS A 690 -18.83 -4.44 -8.96
CA LYS A 690 -18.98 -3.17 -9.70
C LYS A 690 -19.60 -2.09 -8.82
#